data_AF-A0A317T587-F1
#
_entry.id   AF-A0A317T587-F1
#
_cell.length_a   1.000
_cell.length_b   1.000
_cell.length_c   1.000
_cell.angle_alpha   90.00
_cell.angle_beta   90.00
_cell.angle_gamma   90.00
#
_symmetry.space_group_name_H-M   'P 1'
#
loop_
_entity.id
_entity.type
_entity.pdbx_description
1 polymer ?
#
loop_
_entity_poly.entity_id
_entity_poly.type
_entity_poly.pdbx_seq_one_letter_code
_entity_poly.pdbx_strand_id
1 'polypeptide(L)'
;MVEKKYESEENNLIAPENNGLDQLVEAIQNDPGLEGRISQQDIEGGAKAAAAMNDIITEAVEATGAMDDGIISGDDVREINTYIRTNYQQEWIDLHGDDENGVETGFHLVQNDGAALRYRGDNLINTVADGIYHLGFEIQGDYILNEDGDQNASVDQVAEWLTQFYTDHSTTGTGLDRITDTVMADKGLDKNITDEEIAEAADTANRMNEIIDEAIRETGVAEDKKISADDIVLINQYIQGNYHDEWVELHGDDENGIETGFHLVQNDGASTRMFGENFVNTVADGIYHLGFDIEGDYILNEDGNRNASLEDLASWVQYYYVDQSDTGTGLDRLTDAVKTDPGLARNTDADDINTGADAANRMNEIIVEAIENTGVAGDGRISVDDVRTINAYIREHHLDEWTELHGDDFDNGDETGFHLVQNDGSNIQFRGDNLINTVADGIYHLGFEIEGDYILNEDGDQNANLGDLATWLNYYYLDKEIIYGSEEADTVRGLNHAEEVHARGGDDKVYLDAGDDIADGGDGNDVLFGGAGNDILIGGSGDDKLYGQEGKDIIAAQEGNDYIRGGDDDDYLHAGSGNNRIYGGDGNDVLIAEDGDDIMHGDDGDDTFAGGSGDDKLYGGNGDDSLDAGEGNNKIYGGAGNDTITAGDGHDTMSGDDGIDTITGNGGDDKLYGGTGNDLLYGGTGDDYLYGQDDNDTLLGEEGDDYLNGGNGDDHLDAGEGNNKIYGGAGNDTITAGDGHDTMSGDDGIDTITGNGGDDKLYGG
;
A
#
# COMPACT_ATOMS: atom_id res chain seq x y z
N MET A 1 24.78 -31.18 3.85
CA MET A 1 25.48 -30.97 5.14
C MET A 1 26.24 -29.67 4.99
N VAL A 2 25.65 -28.52 5.28
CA VAL A 2 25.00 -28.12 6.54
C VAL A 2 23.72 -27.32 6.23
N GLU A 3 22.65 -27.56 7.00
CA GLU A 3 21.40 -26.78 7.04
C GLU A 3 21.60 -25.38 7.66
N LYS A 4 20.87 -24.41 7.13
CA LYS A 4 20.22 -23.30 7.87
C LYS A 4 18.85 -23.17 7.17
N LYS A 5 17.72 -23.65 7.70
CA LYS A 5 16.88 -23.06 8.76
C LYS A 5 16.81 -21.53 8.68
N TYR A 6 15.80 -21.05 7.96
CA TYR A 6 15.13 -19.79 8.28
C TYR A 6 13.93 -20.17 9.14
N GLU A 7 14.01 -19.81 10.43
CA GLU A 7 12.87 -19.75 11.33
C GLU A 7 12.28 -18.34 11.21
N SER A 8 10.96 -18.27 11.30
CA SER A 8 10.09 -17.10 11.36
C SER A 8 10.59 -15.98 12.27
N GLU A 9 10.69 -14.77 11.72
CA GLU A 9 10.48 -13.51 12.45
C GLU A 9 9.48 -12.68 11.63
N GLU A 10 8.33 -12.41 12.22
CA GLU A 10 7.36 -11.38 11.83
C GLU A 10 8.04 -10.00 11.73
N ASN A 11 7.48 -9.13 10.87
CA ASN A 11 7.77 -7.70 10.67
C ASN A 11 9.05 -7.31 9.92
N ASN A 12 9.00 -7.39 8.58
CA ASN A 12 9.45 -6.35 7.64
C ASN A 12 9.31 -6.89 6.21
N LEU A 13 8.18 -6.65 5.56
CA LEU A 13 8.10 -6.77 4.11
C LEU A 13 8.81 -5.54 3.50
N ILE A 14 10.07 -5.79 3.14
CA ILE A 14 10.85 -5.14 2.07
C ILE A 14 10.84 -3.60 2.09
N ALA A 15 11.82 -3.03 2.81
CA ALA A 15 12.40 -1.78 2.32
C ALA A 15 13.16 -2.13 1.03
N PRO A 16 12.85 -1.52 -0.13
CA PRO A 16 13.56 -1.81 -1.36
C PRO A 16 15.04 -1.41 -1.21
N GLU A 17 15.94 -2.28 -1.67
CA GLU A 17 17.36 -2.00 -1.67
C GLU A 17 17.67 -0.97 -2.77
N ASN A 18 17.76 0.31 -2.40
CA ASN A 18 18.23 1.48 -3.19
C ASN A 18 19.13 1.13 -4.40
N ASN A 19 18.52 0.71 -5.51
CA ASN A 19 19.16 0.65 -6.81
C ASN A 19 18.17 1.29 -7.80
N GLY A 20 18.63 2.22 -8.64
CA GLY A 20 17.70 3.07 -9.39
C GLY A 20 16.91 2.34 -10.49
N LEU A 21 17.04 1.02 -10.66
CA LEU A 21 16.10 0.23 -11.47
C LEU A 21 14.69 0.15 -10.84
N ASP A 22 14.56 0.41 -9.53
CA ASP A 22 13.25 0.47 -8.85
C ASP A 22 12.33 1.53 -9.48
N GLN A 23 12.90 2.58 -10.09
CA GLN A 23 12.16 3.58 -10.85
C GLN A 23 11.40 2.98 -12.04
N LEU A 24 11.85 1.86 -12.62
CA LEU A 24 11.12 1.16 -13.67
C LEU A 24 9.86 0.48 -13.13
N VAL A 25 9.93 -0.05 -11.92
CA VAL A 25 8.78 -0.68 -11.24
C VAL A 25 7.75 0.38 -10.90
N GLU A 26 8.20 1.48 -10.29
CA GLU A 26 7.35 2.63 -9.98
C GLU A 26 6.73 3.24 -11.26
N ALA A 27 7.51 3.35 -12.34
CA ALA A 27 7.01 3.85 -13.61
C ALA A 27 5.98 2.92 -14.26
N ILE A 28 6.11 1.59 -14.14
CA ILE A 28 5.09 0.65 -14.63
C ILE A 28 3.79 0.83 -13.85
N GLN A 29 3.88 0.94 -12.52
CA GLN A 29 2.74 1.11 -11.64
C GLN A 29 2.02 2.44 -11.86
N ASN A 30 2.76 3.50 -12.21
CA ASN A 30 2.23 4.86 -12.33
C ASN A 30 2.09 5.36 -13.80
N ASP A 31 2.18 4.49 -14.82
CA ASP A 31 2.10 4.91 -16.22
C ASP A 31 0.64 5.26 -16.64
N PRO A 32 0.34 6.55 -16.94
CA PRO A 32 -1.02 7.00 -17.25
C PRO A 32 -1.54 6.54 -18.63
N GLY A 33 -0.69 5.87 -19.41
CA GLY A 33 -1.03 5.27 -20.71
C GLY A 33 -1.43 3.80 -20.62
N LEU A 34 -0.96 3.09 -19.58
CA LEU A 34 -1.46 1.77 -19.19
C LEU A 34 -2.78 1.90 -18.43
N GLU A 35 -2.91 2.97 -17.64
CA GLU A 35 -4.13 3.34 -16.93
C GLU A 35 -5.35 3.41 -17.88
N GLY A 36 -6.30 2.50 -17.67
CA GLY A 36 -7.51 2.39 -18.49
C GLY A 36 -7.36 1.65 -19.84
N ARG A 37 -6.20 1.02 -20.11
CA ARG A 37 -5.98 0.14 -21.27
C ARG A 37 -5.84 -1.34 -20.90
N ILE A 38 -5.22 -1.65 -19.78
CA ILE A 38 -5.09 -3.01 -19.21
C ILE A 38 -5.60 -3.05 -17.77
N SER A 39 -5.71 -4.25 -17.18
CA SER A 39 -6.18 -4.39 -15.80
C SER A 39 -5.10 -4.05 -14.79
N GLN A 40 -5.51 -3.61 -13.60
CA GLN A 40 -4.56 -3.31 -12.51
C GLN A 40 -3.75 -4.56 -12.10
N GLN A 41 -4.39 -5.73 -12.12
CA GLN A 41 -3.72 -7.02 -11.94
C GLN A 41 -2.62 -7.28 -12.99
N ASP A 42 -2.81 -6.86 -14.24
CA ASP A 42 -1.78 -6.99 -15.29
C ASP A 42 -0.63 -5.98 -15.03
N ILE A 43 -0.96 -4.76 -14.58
CA ILE A 43 0.02 -3.73 -14.20
C ILE A 43 0.88 -4.22 -13.02
N GLU A 44 0.27 -4.73 -11.96
CA GLU A 44 0.95 -5.28 -10.79
C GLU A 44 1.71 -6.56 -11.11
N GLY A 45 1.13 -7.46 -11.90
CA GLY A 45 1.81 -8.65 -12.39
C GLY A 45 3.06 -8.31 -13.20
N GLY A 46 2.96 -7.31 -14.09
CA GLY A 46 4.08 -6.78 -14.86
C GLY A 46 5.12 -6.06 -13.99
N ALA A 47 4.69 -5.28 -13.00
CA ALA A 47 5.57 -4.59 -12.05
C ALA A 47 6.31 -5.57 -11.12
N LYS A 48 5.62 -6.60 -10.63
CA LYS A 48 6.21 -7.67 -9.81
C LYS A 48 7.22 -8.49 -10.61
N ALA A 49 6.91 -8.78 -11.87
CA ALA A 49 7.85 -9.41 -12.79
C ALA A 49 9.08 -8.53 -13.05
N ALA A 50 8.88 -7.23 -13.27
CA ALA A 50 9.95 -6.24 -13.42
C ALA A 50 10.84 -6.16 -12.16
N ALA A 51 10.25 -6.09 -10.96
CA ALA A 51 10.99 -6.06 -9.69
C ALA A 51 11.87 -7.31 -9.51
N ALA A 52 11.30 -8.50 -9.74
CA ALA A 52 12.07 -9.74 -9.64
C ALA A 52 13.19 -9.85 -10.70
N MET A 53 12.98 -9.30 -11.90
CA MET A 53 14.06 -9.20 -12.89
C MET A 53 15.13 -8.20 -12.48
N ASN A 54 14.76 -7.06 -11.88
CA ASN A 54 15.69 -6.06 -11.36
C ASN A 54 16.60 -6.67 -10.28
N ASP A 55 16.06 -7.46 -9.35
CA ASP A 55 16.85 -8.16 -8.33
C ASP A 55 17.92 -9.06 -8.96
N ILE A 56 17.54 -9.80 -10.01
CA ILE A 56 18.47 -10.67 -10.74
C ILE A 56 19.54 -9.86 -11.50
N ILE A 57 19.18 -8.70 -12.07
CA ILE A 57 20.14 -7.79 -12.71
C ILE A 57 21.12 -7.27 -11.68
N THR A 58 20.64 -6.81 -10.52
CA THR A 58 21.47 -6.29 -9.43
C THR A 58 22.45 -7.34 -8.94
N GLU A 59 22.00 -8.57 -8.69
CA GLU A 59 22.90 -9.66 -8.33
C GLU A 59 23.95 -9.93 -9.42
N ALA A 60 23.54 -9.90 -10.70
CA ALA A 60 24.44 -10.14 -11.82
C ALA A 60 25.49 -9.03 -11.99
N VAL A 61 25.11 -7.76 -11.79
CA VAL A 61 26.01 -6.60 -11.79
C VAL A 61 27.04 -6.75 -10.67
N GLU A 62 26.61 -7.06 -9.44
CA GLU A 62 27.50 -7.29 -8.30
C GLU A 62 28.45 -8.47 -8.53
N ALA A 63 27.95 -9.59 -9.06
CA ALA A 63 28.73 -10.79 -9.26
C ALA A 63 29.79 -10.66 -10.37
N THR A 64 29.54 -9.79 -11.35
CA THR A 64 30.45 -9.53 -12.47
C THR A 64 31.41 -8.36 -12.20
N GLY A 65 31.05 -7.44 -11.31
CA GLY A 65 31.79 -6.19 -11.10
C GLY A 65 31.58 -5.20 -12.26
N ALA A 66 30.47 -5.34 -12.98
CA ALA A 66 30.11 -4.55 -14.17
C ALA A 66 29.96 -3.04 -13.90
N MET A 67 29.86 -2.64 -12.64
CA MET A 67 29.74 -1.24 -12.19
C MET A 67 30.94 -0.77 -11.36
N ASP A 68 32.03 -1.53 -11.29
CA ASP A 68 33.20 -1.18 -10.47
C ASP A 68 33.86 0.17 -10.86
N ASP A 69 33.67 0.63 -12.10
CA ASP A 69 34.16 1.91 -12.62
C ASP A 69 33.05 2.95 -12.86
N GLY A 70 31.84 2.69 -12.39
CA GLY A 70 30.69 3.60 -12.41
C GLY A 70 29.96 3.70 -13.76
N ILE A 71 30.34 2.89 -14.76
CA ILE A 71 29.69 2.86 -16.07
C ILE A 71 29.53 1.41 -16.52
N ILE A 72 28.32 1.01 -16.93
CA ILE A 72 28.11 -0.29 -17.57
C ILE A 72 28.45 -0.13 -19.06
N SER A 73 29.49 -0.81 -19.53
CA SER A 73 29.86 -0.83 -20.94
C SER A 73 29.17 -1.97 -21.72
N GLY A 74 29.25 -1.95 -23.05
CA GLY A 74 28.74 -3.04 -23.86
C GLY A 74 29.45 -4.39 -23.64
N ASP A 75 30.67 -4.41 -23.09
CA ASP A 75 31.31 -5.66 -22.66
C ASP A 75 30.68 -6.15 -21.34
N ASP A 76 30.37 -5.23 -20.41
CA ASP A 76 29.72 -5.53 -19.13
C ASP A 76 28.31 -6.12 -19.33
N VAL A 77 27.52 -5.54 -20.24
CA VAL A 77 26.22 -6.09 -20.65
C VAL A 77 26.33 -7.55 -21.09
N ARG A 78 27.40 -7.93 -21.80
CA ARG A 78 27.61 -9.32 -22.23
C ARG A 78 27.99 -10.23 -21.06
N GLU A 79 28.68 -9.71 -20.05
CA GLU A 79 29.01 -10.44 -18.83
C GLU A 79 27.76 -10.65 -17.96
N ILE A 80 26.96 -9.60 -17.76
CA ILE A 80 25.67 -9.67 -17.05
C ILE A 80 24.72 -10.65 -17.76
N ASN A 81 24.54 -10.54 -19.08
CA ASN A 81 23.77 -11.49 -19.90
C ASN A 81 24.24 -12.93 -19.71
N THR A 82 25.56 -13.16 -19.72
CA THR A 82 26.11 -14.50 -19.53
C THR A 82 25.81 -15.05 -18.13
N TYR A 83 25.85 -14.21 -17.10
CA TYR A 83 25.53 -14.59 -15.74
C TYR A 83 24.06 -15.00 -15.61
N ILE A 84 23.13 -14.15 -16.05
CA ILE A 84 21.68 -14.41 -16.02
C ILE A 84 21.35 -15.70 -16.76
N ARG A 85 21.86 -15.87 -17.99
CA ARG A 85 21.65 -17.10 -18.78
C ARG A 85 22.23 -18.36 -18.16
N THR A 86 23.22 -18.23 -17.27
CA THR A 86 23.86 -19.39 -16.64
C THR A 86 23.14 -19.79 -15.36
N ASN A 87 22.67 -18.81 -14.58
CA ASN A 87 22.14 -19.03 -13.23
C ASN A 87 20.62 -18.95 -13.14
N TYR A 88 19.98 -18.11 -13.97
CA TYR A 88 18.57 -17.72 -13.85
C TYR A 88 17.75 -17.97 -15.13
N GLN A 89 18.25 -18.73 -16.11
CA GLN A 89 17.63 -18.80 -17.44
C GLN A 89 16.13 -19.14 -17.45
N GLN A 90 15.69 -20.13 -16.66
CA GLN A 90 14.27 -20.53 -16.67
C GLN A 90 13.40 -19.50 -15.93
N GLU A 91 13.85 -19.06 -14.76
CA GLU A 91 13.18 -18.04 -13.95
C GLU A 91 13.06 -16.71 -14.70
N TRP A 92 14.11 -16.29 -15.41
CA TRP A 92 14.10 -15.10 -16.24
C TRP A 92 13.08 -15.18 -17.38
N ILE A 93 12.95 -16.34 -18.04
CA ILE A 93 11.93 -16.53 -19.09
C ILE A 93 10.53 -16.48 -18.49
N ASP A 94 10.32 -17.09 -17.32
CA ASP A 94 9.01 -17.11 -16.66
C ASP A 94 8.60 -15.69 -16.18
N LEU A 95 9.57 -14.88 -15.72
CA LEU A 95 9.36 -13.49 -15.32
C LEU A 95 9.19 -12.56 -16.52
N HIS A 96 9.97 -12.74 -17.59
CA HIS A 96 9.82 -11.96 -18.81
C HIS A 96 8.44 -12.19 -19.45
N GLY A 97 8.00 -13.45 -19.48
CA GLY A 97 6.63 -13.82 -19.83
C GLY A 97 6.48 -14.45 -21.21
N ASP A 98 5.23 -14.80 -21.53
CA ASP A 98 4.78 -15.31 -22.84
C ASP A 98 3.70 -14.38 -23.39
N ASP A 99 3.75 -14.05 -24.68
CA ASP A 99 2.69 -13.33 -25.41
C ASP A 99 1.96 -14.26 -26.43
N GLU A 100 2.33 -15.54 -26.51
CA GLU A 100 1.72 -16.48 -27.44
C GLU A 100 0.30 -16.89 -26.99
N ASN A 101 -0.58 -17.09 -27.98
CA ASN A 101 -1.95 -17.58 -27.80
C ASN A 101 -2.91 -16.66 -27.02
N GLY A 102 -2.54 -15.40 -26.81
CA GLY A 102 -3.41 -14.36 -26.24
C GLY A 102 -3.60 -14.46 -24.73
N VAL A 103 -2.62 -15.02 -24.03
CA VAL A 103 -2.48 -14.96 -22.57
C VAL A 103 -1.12 -14.33 -22.31
N GLU A 104 -1.12 -13.05 -21.98
CA GLU A 104 0.09 -12.36 -21.52
C GLU A 104 0.39 -12.81 -20.08
N THR A 105 1.66 -12.97 -19.76
CA THR A 105 2.15 -13.31 -18.41
C THR A 105 3.45 -12.56 -18.18
N GLY A 106 3.92 -12.46 -16.94
CA GLY A 106 5.18 -11.79 -16.62
C GLY A 106 5.18 -10.31 -17.04
N PHE A 107 6.32 -9.81 -17.52
CA PHE A 107 6.44 -8.43 -17.97
C PHE A 107 5.62 -8.12 -19.24
N HIS A 108 5.30 -9.13 -20.06
CA HIS A 108 4.41 -8.94 -21.21
C HIS A 108 3.00 -8.48 -20.85
N LEU A 109 2.58 -8.58 -19.57
CA LEU A 109 1.31 -8.05 -19.07
C LEU A 109 1.17 -6.53 -19.24
N VAL A 110 2.29 -5.81 -19.34
CA VAL A 110 2.30 -4.33 -19.47
C VAL A 110 2.89 -3.86 -20.79
N GLN A 111 3.36 -4.80 -21.61
CA GLN A 111 4.11 -4.50 -22.81
C GLN A 111 3.21 -4.41 -24.04
N ASN A 112 3.36 -3.32 -24.79
CA ASN A 112 2.58 -2.91 -25.96
C ASN A 112 1.15 -2.44 -25.67
N ASP A 113 0.82 -2.21 -24.40
CA ASP A 113 -0.51 -1.82 -23.94
C ASP A 113 -0.74 -0.33 -23.80
N GLY A 114 0.13 0.45 -24.43
CA GLY A 114 -0.09 1.88 -24.61
C GLY A 114 0.46 2.76 -23.51
N ALA A 115 1.43 2.26 -22.74
CA ALA A 115 2.31 3.05 -21.89
C ALA A 115 2.62 4.44 -22.50
N ALA A 116 2.47 5.49 -21.71
CA ALA A 116 2.59 6.89 -22.10
C ALA A 116 3.85 7.55 -21.54
N LEU A 117 4.41 7.01 -20.46
CA LEU A 117 5.66 7.51 -19.91
C LEU A 117 6.77 7.29 -20.94
N ARG A 118 7.64 8.28 -20.98
CA ARG A 118 8.79 8.31 -21.87
C ARG A 118 10.02 8.54 -21.05
N TYR A 119 11.07 7.84 -21.42
CA TYR A 119 12.41 8.07 -20.93
C TYR A 119 13.26 8.38 -22.15
N ARG A 120 13.85 9.59 -22.17
CA ARG A 120 14.69 10.06 -23.27
C ARG A 120 14.00 10.09 -24.65
N GLY A 121 12.70 10.40 -24.65
CA GLY A 121 11.87 10.41 -25.84
C GLY A 121 11.42 9.05 -26.35
N ASP A 122 12.01 7.95 -25.88
CA ASP A 122 11.57 6.58 -26.12
C ASP A 122 10.49 6.17 -25.12
N ASN A 123 9.72 5.13 -25.45
CA ASN A 123 8.68 4.66 -24.55
C ASN A 123 9.31 3.89 -23.39
N LEU A 124 9.04 4.32 -22.16
CA LEU A 124 9.73 3.79 -20.98
C LEU A 124 9.50 2.28 -20.84
N ILE A 125 8.27 1.82 -21.03
CA ILE A 125 7.93 0.40 -20.88
C ILE A 125 8.22 -0.37 -22.17
N ASN A 126 7.72 0.10 -23.32
CA ASN A 126 7.76 -0.64 -24.58
C ASN A 126 9.10 -0.55 -25.34
N THR A 127 10.09 0.15 -24.81
CA THR A 127 11.38 0.30 -25.47
C THR A 127 12.52 0.17 -24.47
N VAL A 128 12.48 0.93 -23.38
CA VAL A 128 13.59 0.97 -22.41
C VAL A 128 13.56 -0.25 -21.49
N ALA A 129 12.48 -0.44 -20.73
CA ALA A 129 12.28 -1.59 -19.85
C ALA A 129 12.30 -2.90 -20.65
N ASP A 130 11.60 -2.94 -21.79
CA ASP A 130 11.64 -4.09 -22.69
C ASP A 130 13.08 -4.45 -23.11
N GLY A 131 13.87 -3.48 -23.56
CA GLY A 131 15.23 -3.74 -24.00
C GLY A 131 16.16 -4.18 -22.86
N ILE A 132 15.93 -3.68 -21.63
CA ILE A 132 16.64 -4.13 -20.43
C ILE A 132 16.22 -5.55 -20.05
N TYR A 133 14.94 -5.88 -20.00
CA TYR A 133 14.47 -7.20 -19.59
C TYR A 133 14.74 -8.30 -20.63
N HIS A 134 15.14 -7.90 -21.84
CA HIS A 134 15.73 -8.81 -22.81
C HIS A 134 17.18 -9.25 -22.50
N LEU A 135 17.81 -8.73 -21.45
CA LEU A 135 19.19 -9.07 -21.05
C LEU A 135 19.41 -10.57 -20.79
N GLY A 136 18.37 -11.37 -20.54
CA GLY A 136 18.47 -12.82 -20.44
C GLY A 136 18.50 -13.60 -21.78
N PHE A 137 18.34 -12.93 -22.93
CA PHE A 137 18.15 -13.58 -24.23
C PHE A 137 19.44 -13.68 -25.07
N GLU A 138 19.36 -14.24 -26.29
CA GLU A 138 20.57 -14.54 -27.09
C GLU A 138 21.11 -13.26 -27.73
N ILE A 139 22.41 -12.99 -27.57
CA ILE A 139 23.07 -11.87 -28.24
C ILE A 139 23.66 -12.35 -29.57
N GLN A 140 23.19 -11.77 -30.68
CA GLN A 140 23.72 -12.03 -32.02
C GLN A 140 24.37 -10.78 -32.62
N GLY A 141 25.71 -10.72 -32.53
CA GLY A 141 26.46 -9.54 -32.94
C GLY A 141 26.40 -8.46 -31.87
N ASP A 142 25.88 -7.29 -32.22
CA ASP A 142 25.73 -6.14 -31.33
C ASP A 142 24.28 -5.92 -30.88
N TYR A 143 23.40 -6.91 -31.09
CA TYR A 143 21.99 -6.85 -30.75
C TYR A 143 21.58 -8.03 -29.89
N ILE A 144 20.72 -7.74 -28.93
CA ILE A 144 19.98 -8.73 -28.14
C ILE A 144 18.79 -9.18 -28.98
N LEU A 145 18.53 -10.49 -29.04
CA LEU A 145 17.39 -11.04 -29.75
C LEU A 145 16.18 -11.16 -28.83
N ASN A 146 14.98 -10.97 -29.38
CA ASN A 146 13.72 -11.27 -28.68
C ASN A 146 13.36 -12.78 -28.75
N GLU A 147 12.22 -13.17 -28.17
CA GLU A 147 11.73 -14.56 -28.11
C GLU A 147 11.63 -15.19 -29.51
N ASP A 148 11.29 -14.37 -30.51
CA ASP A 148 11.12 -14.75 -31.92
C ASP A 148 12.44 -14.83 -32.71
N GLY A 149 13.56 -14.39 -32.12
CA GLY A 149 14.87 -14.34 -32.75
C GLY A 149 15.10 -13.14 -33.70
N ASP A 150 14.24 -12.13 -33.61
CA ASP A 150 14.42 -10.82 -34.26
C ASP A 150 15.26 -9.89 -33.38
N GLN A 151 15.80 -8.82 -33.98
CA GLN A 151 16.66 -7.87 -33.25
C GLN A 151 15.81 -6.95 -32.37
N ASN A 152 16.08 -6.93 -31.06
CA ASN A 152 15.56 -5.94 -30.13
C ASN A 152 16.58 -4.78 -29.95
N ALA A 153 16.90 -4.40 -28.72
CA ALA A 153 17.87 -3.36 -28.40
C ALA A 153 19.32 -3.78 -28.74
N SER A 154 20.14 -2.79 -29.08
CA SER A 154 21.58 -3.02 -29.19
C SER A 154 22.22 -3.15 -27.81
N VAL A 155 23.35 -3.86 -27.75
CA VAL A 155 24.13 -4.03 -26.52
C VAL A 155 24.58 -2.67 -25.95
N ASP A 156 24.91 -1.71 -26.81
CA ASP A 156 25.32 -0.36 -26.41
C ASP A 156 24.15 0.45 -25.83
N GLN A 157 22.92 0.27 -26.34
CA GLN A 157 21.73 0.93 -25.80
C GLN A 157 21.35 0.40 -24.41
N VAL A 158 21.45 -0.91 -24.20
CA VAL A 158 21.19 -1.49 -22.87
C VAL A 158 22.27 -1.11 -21.87
N ALA A 159 23.53 -1.00 -22.32
CA ALA A 159 24.64 -0.50 -21.50
C ALA A 159 24.37 0.94 -21.04
N GLU A 160 23.90 1.78 -21.97
CA GLU A 160 23.49 3.15 -21.71
C GLU A 160 22.35 3.23 -20.68
N TRP A 161 21.24 2.53 -20.89
CA TRP A 161 20.09 2.58 -19.97
C TRP A 161 20.41 1.99 -18.59
N LEU A 162 21.14 0.88 -18.52
CA LEU A 162 21.53 0.30 -17.23
C LEU A 162 22.48 1.23 -16.48
N THR A 163 23.47 1.83 -17.16
CA THR A 163 24.32 2.84 -16.52
C THR A 163 23.44 3.92 -15.88
N GLN A 164 22.44 4.40 -16.60
CA GLN A 164 21.57 5.47 -16.14
C GLN A 164 20.69 5.09 -14.98
N PHE A 165 20.03 3.93 -14.99
CA PHE A 165 19.23 3.53 -13.83
C PHE A 165 20.10 3.23 -12.60
N TYR A 166 21.32 2.73 -12.77
CA TYR A 166 22.23 2.58 -11.63
C TYR A 166 22.90 3.89 -11.19
N THR A 167 22.87 4.93 -12.03
CA THR A 167 23.36 6.27 -11.70
C THR A 167 22.24 7.29 -11.47
N ASP A 168 20.96 6.93 -11.56
CA ASP A 168 19.86 7.84 -11.22
C ASP A 168 19.78 7.93 -9.69
N HIS A 169 20.25 9.07 -9.19
CA HIS A 169 20.84 9.21 -7.87
C HIS A 169 20.07 10.21 -6.97
N SER A 170 19.19 9.72 -6.09
CA SER A 170 18.78 10.41 -4.85
C SER A 170 19.41 9.69 -3.64
N THR A 171 20.62 10.10 -3.28
CA THR A 171 21.47 9.31 -2.35
C THR A 171 21.60 9.92 -0.96
N THR A 172 21.20 11.19 -0.78
CA THR A 172 21.42 11.86 0.51
C THR A 172 20.32 11.51 1.53
N GLY A 173 19.12 11.16 1.07
CA GLY A 173 17.95 11.02 1.93
C GLY A 173 17.54 12.35 2.56
N THR A 174 17.90 13.47 1.91
CA THR A 174 17.58 14.84 2.32
C THR A 174 16.86 15.54 1.17
N GLY A 175 16.22 16.69 1.44
CA GLY A 175 15.56 17.44 0.38
C GLY A 175 16.52 18.00 -0.69
N LEU A 176 17.85 17.89 -0.53
CA LEU A 176 18.82 18.18 -1.59
C LEU A 176 18.59 17.30 -2.83
N ASP A 177 18.06 16.10 -2.65
CA ASP A 177 17.72 15.18 -3.74
C ASP A 177 16.64 15.79 -4.67
N ARG A 178 15.81 16.72 -4.18
CA ARG A 178 14.86 17.46 -5.04
C ARG A 178 15.56 18.31 -6.10
N ILE A 179 16.84 18.66 -5.91
CA ILE A 179 17.60 19.46 -6.88
C ILE A 179 17.85 18.63 -8.15
N THR A 180 18.22 17.35 -8.01
CA THR A 180 18.47 16.45 -9.16
C THR A 180 17.17 16.17 -9.90
N ASP A 181 16.10 15.86 -9.18
CA ASP A 181 14.77 15.65 -9.77
C ASP A 181 14.29 16.87 -10.58
N THR A 182 14.55 18.06 -10.05
CA THR A 182 14.13 19.31 -10.70
C THR A 182 14.95 19.61 -11.96
N VAL A 183 16.25 19.25 -11.99
CA VAL A 183 17.08 19.34 -13.21
C VAL A 183 16.55 18.39 -14.27
N MET A 184 16.29 17.13 -13.91
CA MET A 184 15.80 16.11 -14.84
C MET A 184 14.39 16.41 -15.37
N ALA A 185 13.53 17.03 -14.56
CA ALA A 185 12.16 17.37 -14.96
C ALA A 185 12.03 18.71 -15.73
N ASP A 186 13.12 19.47 -15.92
CA ASP A 186 13.07 20.77 -16.58
C ASP A 186 12.85 20.65 -18.09
N LYS A 187 11.57 20.79 -18.48
CA LYS A 187 11.10 20.80 -19.88
C LYS A 187 11.82 21.79 -20.80
N GLY A 188 12.55 22.76 -20.27
CA GLY A 188 13.36 23.71 -21.00
C GLY A 188 14.65 23.10 -21.53
N LEU A 189 15.31 22.27 -20.72
CA LEU A 189 16.55 21.57 -21.05
C LEU A 189 16.34 20.53 -22.15
N ASP A 190 15.26 19.73 -22.06
CA ASP A 190 14.86 18.71 -23.07
C ASP A 190 14.79 19.24 -24.51
N LYS A 191 14.65 20.57 -24.67
CA LYS A 191 14.53 21.18 -26.00
C LYS A 191 15.87 21.48 -26.64
N ASN A 192 16.97 21.53 -25.89
CA ASN A 192 18.22 22.13 -26.34
C ASN A 192 19.45 21.23 -26.17
N ILE A 193 19.47 20.34 -25.18
CA ILE A 193 20.56 19.38 -24.91
C ILE A 193 20.02 17.94 -24.91
N THR A 194 20.94 16.98 -24.92
CA THR A 194 20.59 15.55 -24.91
C THR A 194 20.24 15.06 -23.52
N ASP A 195 19.45 14.00 -23.44
CA ASP A 195 19.13 13.38 -22.15
C ASP A 195 20.38 12.77 -21.48
N GLU A 196 21.39 12.39 -22.27
CA GLU A 196 22.71 11.98 -21.79
C GLU A 196 23.40 13.13 -21.01
N GLU A 197 23.41 14.33 -21.57
CA GLU A 197 23.98 15.53 -20.94
C GLU A 197 23.19 15.98 -19.69
N ILE A 198 21.86 15.86 -19.72
CA ILE A 198 20.99 16.17 -18.57
C ILE A 198 21.26 15.19 -17.41
N ALA A 199 21.36 13.89 -17.71
CA ALA A 199 21.65 12.88 -16.69
C ALA A 199 23.06 13.02 -16.13
N GLU A 200 24.08 13.25 -16.97
CA GLU A 200 25.45 13.48 -16.48
C GLU A 200 25.52 14.69 -15.53
N ALA A 201 24.78 15.76 -15.82
CA ALA A 201 24.66 16.90 -14.92
C ALA A 201 23.90 16.57 -13.61
N ALA A 202 22.87 15.73 -13.67
CA ALA A 202 22.11 15.28 -12.50
C ALA A 202 22.97 14.38 -11.59
N ASP A 203 23.74 13.44 -12.15
CA ASP A 203 24.67 12.58 -11.41
C ASP A 203 25.73 13.42 -10.68
N THR A 204 26.23 14.42 -11.38
CA THR A 204 27.18 15.39 -10.85
C THR A 204 26.57 16.20 -9.71
N ALA A 205 25.35 16.71 -9.91
CA ALA A 205 24.58 17.41 -8.88
C ALA A 205 24.36 16.53 -7.64
N ASN A 206 24.01 15.25 -7.81
CA ASN A 206 23.86 14.33 -6.68
C ASN A 206 25.17 14.20 -5.88
N ARG A 207 26.30 13.99 -6.55
CA ARG A 207 27.59 13.88 -5.85
C ARG A 207 27.95 15.16 -5.09
N MET A 208 27.62 16.33 -5.65
CA MET A 208 27.76 17.60 -4.95
C MET A 208 26.82 17.69 -3.73
N ASN A 209 25.58 17.20 -3.84
CA ASN A 209 24.64 17.12 -2.72
C ASN A 209 25.15 16.24 -1.57
N GLU A 210 25.74 15.08 -1.85
CA GLU A 210 26.35 14.20 -0.84
C GLU A 210 27.45 14.93 -0.04
N ILE A 211 28.29 15.70 -0.75
CA ILE A 211 29.37 16.47 -0.12
C ILE A 211 28.82 17.62 0.72
N ILE A 212 27.74 18.28 0.29
CA ILE A 212 27.05 19.32 1.08
C ILE A 212 26.47 18.70 2.35
N ASP A 213 25.76 17.57 2.24
CA ASP A 213 25.19 16.88 3.38
C ASP A 213 26.26 16.47 4.39
N GLU A 214 27.37 15.89 3.94
CA GLU A 214 28.50 15.58 4.81
C GLU A 214 29.06 16.84 5.49
N ALA A 215 29.25 17.92 4.72
CA ALA A 215 29.76 19.18 5.26
C ALA A 215 28.86 19.74 6.38
N ILE A 216 27.54 19.66 6.20
CA ILE A 216 26.58 20.13 7.21
C ILE A 216 26.63 19.22 8.45
N ARG A 217 26.62 17.90 8.28
CA ARG A 217 26.70 16.94 9.40
C ARG A 217 27.98 17.07 10.21
N GLU A 218 29.14 17.22 9.55
CA GLU A 218 30.45 17.28 10.22
C GLU A 218 30.74 18.64 10.87
N THR A 219 30.17 19.72 10.33
CA THR A 219 30.28 21.05 10.94
C THR A 219 29.26 21.27 12.06
N GLY A 220 28.15 20.53 12.05
CA GLY A 220 27.07 20.62 13.04
C GLY A 220 26.24 21.91 12.92
N VAL A 221 26.30 22.59 11.77
CA VAL A 221 25.68 23.90 11.58
C VAL A 221 24.15 23.86 11.52
N ALA A 222 23.56 22.73 11.15
CA ALA A 222 22.11 22.55 11.09
C ALA A 222 21.52 21.89 12.36
N GLU A 223 22.28 21.74 13.45
CA GLU A 223 21.78 21.11 14.70
C GLU A 223 20.58 21.86 15.31
N ASP A 224 20.48 23.17 15.08
CA ASP A 224 19.37 24.00 15.53
C ASP A 224 18.25 24.15 14.49
N LYS A 225 18.29 23.33 13.43
CA LYS A 225 17.39 23.36 12.28
C LYS A 225 17.37 24.71 11.55
N LYS A 226 18.45 25.48 11.61
CA LYS A 226 18.60 26.72 10.86
C LYS A 226 19.93 26.76 10.10
N ILE A 227 19.91 27.37 8.93
CA ILE A 227 21.10 27.71 8.15
C ILE A 227 21.16 29.22 8.05
N SER A 228 22.23 29.82 8.59
CA SER A 228 22.54 31.24 8.47
C SER A 228 23.68 31.50 7.49
N ALA A 229 23.88 32.77 7.11
CA ALA A 229 25.05 33.17 6.32
C ALA A 229 26.40 32.77 6.97
N ASP A 230 26.47 32.74 8.31
CA ASP A 230 27.67 32.27 9.04
C ASP A 230 27.87 30.76 8.89
N ASP A 231 26.78 29.98 8.79
CA ASP A 231 26.81 28.53 8.57
C ASP A 231 27.26 28.19 7.16
N ILE A 232 26.81 28.95 6.16
CA ILE A 232 27.30 28.84 4.78
C ILE A 232 28.82 29.01 4.72
N VAL A 233 29.39 29.95 5.49
CA VAL A 233 30.85 30.12 5.56
C VAL A 233 31.54 28.87 6.11
N LEU A 234 30.94 28.17 7.08
CA LEU A 234 31.49 26.94 7.65
C LEU A 234 31.38 25.75 6.70
N ILE A 235 30.24 25.58 6.04
CA ILE A 235 30.02 24.58 4.98
C ILE A 235 31.05 24.78 3.85
N ASN A 236 31.17 26.03 3.36
CA ASN A 236 32.13 26.40 2.33
C ASN A 236 33.57 26.08 2.71
N GLN A 237 33.97 26.39 3.95
CA GLN A 237 35.32 26.08 4.46
C GLN A 237 35.58 24.57 4.56
N TYR A 238 34.55 23.78 4.91
CA TYR A 238 34.68 22.33 4.97
C TYR A 238 34.89 21.73 3.57
N ILE A 239 34.07 22.15 2.59
CA ILE A 239 34.20 21.71 1.19
C ILE A 239 35.58 22.09 0.65
N GLN A 240 36.03 23.34 0.86
CA GLN A 240 37.38 23.78 0.50
C GLN A 240 38.50 22.96 1.15
N GLY A 241 38.30 22.55 2.41
CA GLY A 241 39.31 21.85 3.19
C GLY A 241 39.46 20.37 2.81
N ASN A 242 38.37 19.73 2.39
CA ASN A 242 38.29 18.28 2.26
C ASN A 242 38.02 17.79 0.83
N TYR A 243 37.28 18.57 0.03
CA TYR A 243 36.75 18.15 -1.27
C TYR A 243 37.10 19.08 -2.44
N HIS A 244 37.91 20.13 -2.25
CA HIS A 244 38.10 21.18 -3.27
C HIS A 244 38.44 20.68 -4.68
N ASP A 245 39.39 19.73 -4.83
CA ASP A 245 39.80 19.24 -6.15
C ASP A 245 38.66 18.47 -6.85
N GLU A 246 37.91 17.64 -6.10
CA GLU A 246 36.75 16.88 -6.58
C GLU A 246 35.57 17.82 -6.87
N TRP A 247 35.33 18.78 -5.99
CA TRP A 247 34.25 19.75 -6.10
C TRP A 247 34.36 20.62 -7.35
N VAL A 248 35.57 21.08 -7.70
CA VAL A 248 35.79 21.86 -8.93
C VAL A 248 35.60 20.99 -10.19
N GLU A 249 35.96 19.70 -10.13
CA GLU A 249 35.74 18.76 -11.24
C GLU A 249 34.24 18.48 -11.46
N LEU A 250 33.48 18.31 -10.37
CA LEU A 250 32.02 18.16 -10.41
C LEU A 250 31.34 19.45 -10.86
N HIS A 251 31.72 20.60 -10.32
CA HIS A 251 31.12 21.87 -10.73
C HIS A 251 31.25 22.12 -12.24
N GLY A 252 32.43 21.83 -12.81
CA GLY A 252 32.63 21.75 -14.25
C GLY A 252 33.57 22.81 -14.82
N ASP A 253 33.86 22.69 -16.12
CA ASP A 253 34.58 23.70 -16.91
C ASP A 253 33.66 24.19 -18.03
N ASP A 254 33.64 25.50 -18.28
CA ASP A 254 32.93 26.12 -19.40
C ASP A 254 33.91 26.72 -20.44
N GLU A 255 35.22 26.56 -20.23
CA GLU A 255 36.23 27.15 -21.10
C GLU A 255 36.38 26.39 -22.43
N ASN A 256 36.69 27.14 -23.49
CA ASN A 256 37.04 26.61 -24.81
C ASN A 256 35.93 25.81 -25.52
N GLY A 257 34.69 25.90 -25.06
CA GLY A 257 33.51 25.28 -25.67
C GLY A 257 33.41 23.78 -25.41
N ILE A 258 33.91 23.34 -24.26
CA ILE A 258 33.68 22.01 -23.70
C ILE A 258 33.01 22.29 -22.36
N GLU A 259 31.75 21.89 -22.23
CA GLU A 259 31.04 21.89 -20.94
C GLU A 259 31.23 20.50 -20.31
N THR A 260 31.51 20.44 -19.02
CA THR A 260 31.61 19.20 -18.23
C THR A 260 30.95 19.41 -16.87
N GLY A 261 30.59 18.34 -16.17
CA GLY A 261 30.01 18.44 -14.83
C GLY A 261 28.66 19.17 -14.82
N PHE A 262 28.38 19.96 -13.80
CA PHE A 262 27.09 20.67 -13.70
C PHE A 262 26.90 21.74 -14.78
N HIS A 263 27.98 22.24 -15.39
CA HIS A 263 27.90 23.18 -16.51
C HIS A 263 27.21 22.62 -17.77
N LEU A 264 27.04 21.29 -17.89
CA LEU A 264 26.35 20.65 -19.02
C LEU A 264 24.87 21.07 -19.19
N VAL A 265 24.24 21.57 -18.12
CA VAL A 265 22.85 22.06 -18.16
C VAL A 265 22.75 23.57 -18.06
N GLN A 266 23.88 24.26 -17.85
CA GLN A 266 23.89 25.69 -17.64
C GLN A 266 23.81 26.46 -18.95
N ASN A 267 22.95 27.47 -18.96
CA ASN A 267 22.64 28.32 -20.11
C ASN A 267 21.98 27.59 -21.30
N ASP A 268 21.53 26.35 -21.10
CA ASP A 268 20.88 25.51 -22.12
C ASP A 268 19.36 25.51 -22.08
N GLY A 269 18.79 26.61 -21.58
CA GLY A 269 17.37 26.90 -21.74
C GLY A 269 16.44 26.25 -20.71
N ALA A 270 16.98 25.83 -19.57
CA ALA A 270 16.23 25.56 -18.35
C ALA A 270 15.14 26.62 -18.11
N SER A 271 13.95 26.17 -17.78
CA SER A 271 12.72 26.97 -17.71
C SER A 271 12.03 26.91 -16.35
N THR A 272 12.37 25.92 -15.52
CA THR A 272 11.91 25.79 -14.15
C THR A 272 12.40 26.97 -13.32
N ARG A 273 11.52 27.44 -12.43
CA ARG A 273 11.81 28.56 -11.54
C ARG A 273 11.57 28.15 -10.10
N MET A 274 12.51 28.51 -9.23
CA MET A 274 12.43 28.37 -7.78
C MET A 274 12.82 29.71 -7.17
N PHE A 275 12.11 30.14 -6.13
CA PHE A 275 12.33 31.45 -5.50
C PHE A 275 12.28 32.63 -6.49
N GLY A 276 11.39 32.55 -7.50
CA GLY A 276 11.29 33.58 -8.56
C GLY A 276 12.48 33.64 -9.54
N GLU A 277 13.52 32.84 -9.33
CA GLU A 277 14.74 32.79 -10.12
C GLU A 277 14.77 31.58 -11.04
N ASN A 278 15.65 31.58 -12.05
CA ASN A 278 15.86 30.38 -12.85
C ASN A 278 16.52 29.30 -11.99
N PHE A 279 15.90 28.13 -11.89
CA PHE A 279 16.35 27.11 -10.96
C PHE A 279 17.79 26.65 -11.28
N VAL A 280 18.05 26.19 -12.51
CA VAL A 280 19.38 25.68 -12.91
C VAL A 280 20.42 26.79 -12.93
N ASN A 281 20.11 27.94 -13.55
CA ASN A 281 21.09 29.00 -13.82
C ASN A 281 21.32 29.98 -12.66
N THR A 282 20.53 29.90 -11.60
CA THR A 282 20.65 30.81 -10.45
C THR A 282 20.70 30.04 -9.13
N VAL A 283 19.70 29.20 -8.86
CA VAL A 283 19.53 28.56 -7.55
C VAL A 283 20.50 27.40 -7.37
N ALA A 284 20.43 26.40 -8.27
CA ALA A 284 21.33 25.25 -8.25
C ALA A 284 22.77 25.70 -8.52
N ASP A 285 23.00 26.56 -9.52
CA ASP A 285 24.30 27.17 -9.76
C ASP A 285 24.88 27.83 -8.51
N GLY A 286 24.10 28.66 -7.82
CA GLY A 286 24.57 29.35 -6.62
C GLY A 286 24.92 28.37 -5.50
N ILE A 287 24.08 27.36 -5.22
CA ILE A 287 24.39 26.32 -4.23
C ILE A 287 25.69 25.60 -4.58
N TYR A 288 25.87 25.22 -5.84
CA TYR A 288 27.03 24.48 -6.30
C TYR A 288 28.32 25.31 -6.41
N HIS A 289 28.20 26.63 -6.27
CA HIS A 289 29.32 27.53 -6.04
C HIS A 289 29.85 27.55 -4.59
N LEU A 290 29.27 26.78 -3.67
CA LEU A 290 29.97 26.44 -2.43
C LEU A 290 31.36 25.87 -2.76
N GLY A 291 32.32 25.97 -1.84
CA GLY A 291 33.70 25.56 -2.10
C GLY A 291 34.56 26.60 -2.86
N PHE A 292 33.98 27.67 -3.40
CA PHE A 292 34.73 28.77 -4.04
C PHE A 292 35.06 29.93 -3.07
N ASP A 293 35.87 30.88 -3.54
CA ASP A 293 36.35 32.01 -2.73
C ASP A 293 35.20 32.96 -2.33
N ILE A 294 35.24 33.51 -1.11
CA ILE A 294 34.25 34.47 -0.59
C ILE A 294 34.86 35.88 -0.57
N GLU A 295 34.16 36.87 -1.16
CA GLU A 295 34.52 38.30 -1.05
C GLU A 295 33.38 39.14 -0.44
N GLY A 296 33.52 39.47 0.85
CA GLY A 296 32.48 40.18 1.58
C GLY A 296 31.32 39.25 1.87
N ASP A 297 30.12 39.63 1.42
CA ASP A 297 28.88 38.88 1.65
C ASP A 297 28.48 38.02 0.42
N TYR A 298 29.42 37.73 -0.48
CA TYR A 298 29.18 37.01 -1.74
C TYR A 298 30.20 35.90 -1.95
N ILE A 299 29.73 34.78 -2.51
CA ILE A 299 30.60 33.78 -3.14
C ILE A 299 31.05 34.30 -4.51
N LEU A 300 32.28 33.96 -4.89
CA LEU A 300 32.83 34.25 -6.21
C LEU A 300 32.70 33.05 -7.14
N ASN A 301 32.49 33.30 -8.42
CA ASN A 301 32.60 32.30 -9.46
C ASN A 301 34.07 32.02 -9.86
N GLU A 302 34.28 31.09 -10.79
CA GLU A 302 35.57 30.61 -11.30
C GLU A 302 36.44 31.76 -11.83
N ASP A 303 35.79 32.79 -12.38
CA ASP A 303 36.39 34.01 -12.93
C ASP A 303 36.72 35.09 -11.87
N GLY A 304 36.32 34.86 -10.61
CA GLY A 304 36.46 35.82 -9.50
C GLY A 304 35.45 36.97 -9.52
N ASN A 305 34.33 36.82 -10.24
CA ASN A 305 33.18 37.73 -10.19
C ASN A 305 32.21 37.28 -9.09
N ARG A 306 31.35 38.18 -8.61
CA ARG A 306 30.32 37.85 -7.61
C ARG A 306 29.25 36.94 -8.23
N ASN A 307 28.93 35.85 -7.54
CA ASN A 307 27.75 35.01 -7.79
C ASN A 307 26.67 35.29 -6.71
N ALA A 308 26.16 34.27 -6.03
CA ALA A 308 25.12 34.36 -5.00
C ALA A 308 25.62 35.05 -3.71
N SER A 309 24.71 35.72 -3.00
CA SER A 309 25.01 36.23 -1.67
C SER A 309 24.97 35.10 -0.63
N LEU A 310 25.66 35.28 0.50
CA LEU A 310 25.64 34.29 1.58
C LEU A 310 24.23 34.12 2.19
N GLU A 311 23.38 35.15 2.10
CA GLU A 311 22.00 35.09 2.60
C GLU A 311 21.08 34.29 1.67
N ASP A 312 21.23 34.45 0.35
CA ASP A 312 20.49 33.67 -0.64
C ASP A 312 20.85 32.18 -0.50
N LEU A 313 22.15 31.88 -0.36
CA LEU A 313 22.63 30.51 -0.17
C LEU A 313 22.12 29.91 1.14
N ALA A 314 22.11 30.68 2.22
CA ALA A 314 21.56 30.22 3.49
C ALA A 314 20.08 29.84 3.32
N SER A 315 19.32 30.67 2.59
CA SER A 315 17.90 30.43 2.32
C SER A 315 17.65 29.22 1.43
N TRP A 316 18.42 29.04 0.36
CA TRP A 316 18.25 27.90 -0.55
C TRP A 316 18.70 26.60 0.10
N VAL A 317 19.86 26.59 0.78
CA VAL A 317 20.33 25.40 1.52
C VAL A 317 19.38 25.10 2.68
N GLN A 318 18.84 26.11 3.38
CA GLN A 318 17.78 25.89 4.37
C GLN A 318 16.58 25.15 3.77
N TYR A 319 16.10 25.57 2.60
CA TYR A 319 14.94 24.95 1.95
C TYR A 319 15.19 23.50 1.56
N TYR A 320 16.28 23.24 0.84
CA TYR A 320 16.55 21.90 0.34
C TYR A 320 17.11 20.97 1.43
N TYR A 321 17.96 21.45 2.33
CA TYR A 321 18.62 20.57 3.29
C TYR A 321 17.82 20.34 4.58
N VAL A 322 17.27 21.40 5.16
CA VAL A 322 16.66 21.31 6.49
C VAL A 322 15.19 20.89 6.43
N ASP A 323 14.57 20.95 5.25
CA ASP A 323 13.13 20.86 5.03
C ASP A 323 12.37 21.84 5.93
N GLN A 324 11.81 22.88 5.30
CA GLN A 324 11.07 23.91 6.00
C GLN A 324 9.64 23.47 6.35
N SER A 325 9.27 22.21 6.15
CA SER A 325 7.96 21.66 6.48
C SER A 325 8.12 20.44 7.37
N ASP A 326 8.32 20.67 8.67
CA ASP A 326 8.75 19.64 9.63
C ASP A 326 7.62 19.10 10.51
N THR A 327 6.36 19.28 10.07
CA THR A 327 5.24 18.71 10.80
C THR A 327 5.20 17.19 10.69
N GLY A 328 5.77 16.63 9.61
CA GLY A 328 5.72 15.19 9.34
C GLY A 328 4.32 14.76 8.93
N THR A 329 3.52 15.69 8.39
CA THR A 329 2.14 15.47 7.96
C THR A 329 1.96 16.04 6.55
N GLY A 330 0.91 15.65 5.83
CA GLY A 330 0.64 16.20 4.50
C GLY A 330 0.38 17.72 4.48
N LEU A 331 0.20 18.40 5.63
CA LEU A 331 0.12 19.87 5.72
C LEU A 331 1.36 20.54 5.14
N ASP A 332 2.49 19.85 5.16
CA ASP A 332 3.76 20.24 4.57
C ASP A 332 3.63 20.56 3.07
N ARG A 333 2.70 19.88 2.36
CA ARG A 333 2.34 20.15 0.96
C ARG A 333 1.80 21.58 0.73
N LEU A 334 1.18 22.21 1.74
CA LEU A 334 0.71 23.60 1.66
C LEU A 334 1.87 24.58 1.66
N THR A 335 2.89 24.35 2.49
CA THR A 335 4.12 25.16 2.53
C THR A 335 4.91 25.02 1.23
N ASP A 336 5.06 23.79 0.73
CA ASP A 336 5.76 23.52 -0.52
C ASP A 336 5.06 24.14 -1.73
N ALA A 337 3.74 24.16 -1.75
CA ALA A 337 2.96 24.82 -2.80
C ALA A 337 3.28 26.32 -2.89
N VAL A 338 3.48 27.02 -1.77
CA VAL A 338 3.84 28.45 -1.77
C VAL A 338 5.16 28.69 -2.51
N LYS A 339 6.16 27.84 -2.27
CA LYS A 339 7.51 27.99 -2.86
C LYS A 339 7.58 27.55 -4.32
N THR A 340 6.77 26.57 -4.72
CA THR A 340 6.80 25.95 -6.05
C THR A 340 5.79 26.55 -7.03
N ASP A 341 4.83 27.37 -6.57
CA ASP A 341 3.78 27.91 -7.44
C ASP A 341 4.34 28.80 -8.57
N PRO A 342 4.16 28.41 -9.85
CA PRO A 342 4.71 29.17 -10.98
C PRO A 342 4.07 30.56 -11.18
N GLY A 343 2.87 30.75 -10.63
CA GLY A 343 2.15 32.01 -10.61
C GLY A 343 2.70 32.99 -9.58
N LEU A 344 2.94 32.53 -8.36
CA LEU A 344 3.61 33.33 -7.32
C LEU A 344 5.03 33.69 -7.76
N ALA A 345 5.80 32.71 -8.24
CA ALA A 345 7.16 32.93 -8.74
C ALA A 345 7.25 33.94 -9.91
N ARG A 346 6.12 34.28 -10.53
CA ARG A 346 6.05 35.29 -11.61
C ARG A 346 5.70 36.67 -11.10
N ASN A 347 4.90 36.77 -10.04
CA ASN A 347 4.23 38.01 -9.64
C ASN A 347 4.66 38.53 -8.26
N THR A 348 5.32 37.70 -7.45
CA THR A 348 5.73 37.97 -6.08
C THR A 348 7.26 37.93 -5.96
N ASP A 349 7.82 38.75 -5.08
CA ASP A 349 9.26 38.75 -4.80
C ASP A 349 9.68 37.48 -4.04
N ALA A 350 10.93 37.04 -4.20
CA ALA A 350 11.44 35.84 -3.55
C ALA A 350 11.42 35.97 -2.02
N ASP A 351 11.71 37.16 -1.49
CA ASP A 351 11.70 37.45 -0.05
C ASP A 351 10.27 37.30 0.53
N ASP A 352 9.27 37.75 -0.22
CA ASP A 352 7.86 37.69 0.16
C ASP A 352 7.34 36.24 0.09
N ILE A 353 7.72 35.48 -0.96
CA ILE A 353 7.42 34.04 -1.08
C ILE A 353 8.01 33.26 0.10
N ASN A 354 9.27 33.53 0.45
CA ASN A 354 9.93 32.89 1.59
C ASN A 354 9.24 33.24 2.90
N THR A 355 8.93 34.53 3.12
CA THR A 355 8.24 34.96 4.34
C THR A 355 6.83 34.34 4.46
N GLY A 356 6.08 34.27 3.36
CA GLY A 356 4.76 33.65 3.34
C GLY A 356 4.82 32.14 3.60
N ALA A 357 5.82 31.45 3.06
CA ALA A 357 6.02 30.02 3.30
C ALA A 357 6.49 29.73 4.74
N ASP A 358 7.39 30.54 5.30
CA ASP A 358 7.82 30.42 6.70
C ASP A 358 6.62 30.63 7.65
N ALA A 359 5.73 31.56 7.31
CA ALA A 359 4.48 31.77 8.04
C ALA A 359 3.55 30.55 7.96
N ALA A 360 3.31 30.03 6.75
CA ALA A 360 2.53 28.82 6.52
C ALA A 360 3.04 27.63 7.34
N ASN A 361 4.36 27.40 7.33
CA ASN A 361 4.96 26.31 8.10
C ASN A 361 4.67 26.45 9.60
N ARG A 362 4.92 27.63 10.18
CA ARG A 362 4.69 27.83 11.61
C ARG A 362 3.21 27.68 11.99
N MET A 363 2.30 28.04 11.10
CA MET A 363 0.86 27.81 11.30
C MET A 363 0.53 26.31 11.26
N ASN A 364 1.12 25.54 10.34
CA ASN A 364 0.98 24.08 10.31
C ASN A 364 1.48 23.42 11.61
N GLU A 365 2.64 23.81 12.13
CA GLU A 365 3.16 23.32 13.42
C GLU A 365 2.16 23.53 14.57
N ILE A 366 1.51 24.71 14.61
CA ILE A 366 0.52 25.03 15.65
C ILE A 366 -0.77 24.20 15.47
N ILE A 367 -1.17 23.89 14.23
CA ILE A 367 -2.32 22.98 13.97
C ILE A 367 -2.01 21.58 14.49
N VAL A 368 -0.83 21.04 14.18
CA VAL A 368 -0.40 19.72 14.67
C VAL A 368 -0.35 19.72 16.21
N GLU A 369 0.24 20.76 16.82
CA GLU A 369 0.26 20.91 18.28
C GLU A 369 -1.17 20.89 18.86
N ALA A 370 -2.10 21.61 18.24
CA ALA A 370 -3.50 21.66 18.67
C ALA A 370 -4.17 20.28 18.58
N ILE A 371 -3.93 19.54 17.50
CA ILE A 371 -4.49 18.20 17.30
C ILE A 371 -3.94 17.23 18.36
N GLU A 372 -2.62 17.17 18.52
CA GLU A 372 -1.96 16.28 19.48
C GLU A 372 -2.38 16.57 20.94
N ASN A 373 -2.46 17.84 21.34
CA ASN A 373 -2.79 18.21 22.72
C ASN A 373 -4.26 18.04 23.07
N THR A 374 -5.15 18.13 22.08
CA THR A 374 -6.58 17.92 22.29
C THR A 374 -7.00 16.46 22.12
N GLY A 375 -6.20 15.66 21.40
CA GLY A 375 -6.49 14.26 21.08
C GLY A 375 -7.62 14.09 20.07
N VAL A 376 -8.00 15.18 19.39
CA VAL A 376 -8.88 15.12 18.22
C VAL A 376 -8.18 14.31 17.12
N ALA A 377 -8.94 13.67 16.24
CA ALA A 377 -8.43 12.68 15.27
C ALA A 377 -7.92 11.35 15.85
N GLY A 378 -8.05 11.11 17.17
CA GLY A 378 -7.69 9.83 17.78
C GLY A 378 -8.57 8.65 17.34
N ASP A 379 -9.68 8.93 16.69
CA ASP A 379 -10.58 7.97 16.02
C ASP A 379 -10.32 7.88 14.50
N GLY A 380 -9.20 8.46 14.00
CA GLY A 380 -8.85 8.44 12.59
C GLY A 380 -9.66 9.42 11.73
N ARG A 381 -10.35 10.39 12.33
CA ARG A 381 -11.17 11.36 11.60
C ARG A 381 -11.15 12.75 12.26
N ILE A 382 -11.11 13.80 11.44
CA ILE A 382 -11.37 15.17 11.89
C ILE A 382 -12.81 15.55 11.54
N SER A 383 -13.68 15.63 12.56
CA SER A 383 -15.07 16.08 12.41
C SER A 383 -15.22 17.61 12.51
N VAL A 384 -16.41 18.12 12.20
CA VAL A 384 -16.74 19.55 12.40
C VAL A 384 -16.57 20.00 13.86
N ASP A 385 -16.83 19.11 14.82
CA ASP A 385 -16.64 19.40 16.25
C ASP A 385 -15.16 19.36 16.66
N ASP A 386 -14.35 18.56 15.98
CA ASP A 386 -12.89 18.58 16.11
C ASP A 386 -12.31 19.88 15.57
N VAL A 387 -12.76 20.35 14.41
CA VAL A 387 -12.37 21.68 13.87
C VAL A 387 -12.68 22.79 14.88
N ARG A 388 -13.83 22.76 15.55
CA ARG A 388 -14.17 23.72 16.61
C ARG A 388 -13.21 23.61 17.80
N THR A 389 -12.77 22.41 18.13
CA THR A 389 -11.84 22.13 19.23
C THR A 389 -10.44 22.62 18.90
N ILE A 390 -9.93 22.35 17.69
CA ILE A 390 -8.67 22.89 17.15
C ILE A 390 -8.71 24.42 17.17
N ASN A 391 -9.78 25.02 16.63
CA ASN A 391 -9.96 26.47 16.61
C ASN A 391 -9.94 27.07 18.03
N ALA A 392 -10.60 26.42 19.00
CA ALA A 392 -10.60 26.87 20.39
C ALA A 392 -9.21 26.81 21.02
N TYR A 393 -8.42 25.76 20.74
CA TYR A 393 -7.06 25.62 21.23
C TYR A 393 -6.16 26.73 20.70
N ILE A 394 -6.17 26.97 19.38
CA ILE A 394 -5.38 28.04 18.75
C ILE A 394 -5.73 29.40 19.37
N ARG A 395 -7.01 29.69 19.59
CA ARG A 395 -7.48 30.92 20.26
C ARG A 395 -7.03 31.06 21.70
N GLU A 396 -6.93 29.96 22.44
CA GLU A 396 -6.54 29.98 23.85
C GLU A 396 -5.02 30.10 24.03
N HIS A 397 -4.25 29.48 23.13
CA HIS A 397 -2.81 29.26 23.32
C HIS A 397 -1.91 30.07 22.38
N HIS A 398 -2.35 30.35 21.15
CA HIS A 398 -1.52 30.94 20.09
C HIS A 398 -2.11 32.18 19.42
N LEU A 399 -3.24 32.71 19.86
CA LEU A 399 -3.95 33.79 19.14
C LEU A 399 -3.05 34.96 18.69
N ASP A 400 -2.21 35.49 19.58
CA ASP A 400 -1.34 36.63 19.25
C ASP A 400 -0.29 36.27 18.18
N GLU A 401 0.31 35.08 18.26
CA GLU A 401 1.30 34.56 17.30
C GLU A 401 0.62 34.21 15.97
N TRP A 402 -0.52 33.53 16.04
CA TRP A 402 -1.31 33.12 14.89
C TRP A 402 -1.76 34.31 14.04
N THR A 403 -2.24 35.39 14.65
CA THR A 403 -2.62 36.61 13.93
C THR A 403 -1.42 37.30 13.26
N GLU A 404 -0.23 37.26 13.87
CA GLU A 404 1.00 37.80 13.25
C GLU A 404 1.45 36.97 12.04
N LEU A 405 1.35 35.64 12.14
CA LEU A 405 1.69 34.72 11.05
C LEU A 405 0.68 34.81 9.89
N HIS A 406 -0.62 34.93 10.20
CA HIS A 406 -1.66 35.08 9.18
C HIS A 406 -1.43 36.36 8.35
N GLY A 407 -1.22 37.49 9.03
CA GLY A 407 -0.94 38.79 8.39
C GLY A 407 -2.00 39.85 8.62
N ASP A 408 -1.64 41.11 8.34
CA ASP A 408 -2.57 42.24 8.31
C ASP A 408 -2.86 42.57 6.84
N ASP A 409 -4.15 42.69 6.48
CA ASP A 409 -4.58 42.99 5.13
C ASP A 409 -4.60 44.51 4.86
N PHE A 410 -4.87 45.41 5.82
CA PHE A 410 -4.93 46.86 5.56
C PHE A 410 -4.92 47.76 6.81
N ASP A 411 -3.79 48.41 7.09
CA ASP A 411 -3.81 49.78 7.65
C ASP A 411 -2.59 50.68 7.34
N ASN A 412 -1.43 50.13 6.93
CA ASN A 412 -0.20 50.93 6.73
C ASN A 412 0.57 50.73 5.41
N GLY A 413 0.15 49.81 4.54
CA GLY A 413 0.60 49.70 3.15
C GLY A 413 1.69 48.69 2.84
N ASP A 414 2.06 47.84 3.79
CA ASP A 414 2.93 46.66 3.58
C ASP A 414 2.17 45.44 4.15
N GLU A 415 1.86 44.45 3.31
CA GLU A 415 1.33 43.13 3.73
C GLU A 415 2.40 42.38 4.52
N THR A 416 2.01 41.47 5.41
CA THR A 416 2.93 40.67 6.23
C THR A 416 2.43 39.24 6.38
N GLY A 417 3.29 38.30 6.78
CA GLY A 417 2.87 36.93 7.06
C GLY A 417 2.41 36.19 5.80
N PHE A 418 1.41 35.31 5.95
CA PHE A 418 0.86 34.54 4.83
C PHE A 418 0.17 35.41 3.77
N HIS A 419 -0.36 36.58 4.14
CA HIS A 419 -0.94 37.52 3.17
C HIS A 419 0.03 37.98 2.07
N LEU A 420 1.35 37.90 2.28
CA LEU A 420 2.38 38.22 1.26
C LEU A 420 2.34 37.31 0.02
N VAL A 421 1.68 36.15 0.11
CA VAL A 421 1.54 35.21 -1.01
C VAL A 421 0.08 34.98 -1.39
N GLN A 422 -0.85 35.51 -0.60
CA GLN A 422 -2.27 35.41 -0.86
C GLN A 422 -2.69 36.45 -1.91
N ASN A 423 -3.55 36.05 -2.85
CA ASN A 423 -4.07 36.86 -3.95
C ASN A 423 -3.02 37.37 -4.97
N ASP A 424 -1.78 36.88 -4.89
CA ASP A 424 -0.68 37.28 -5.78
C ASP A 424 -0.49 36.39 -7.02
N GLY A 425 -1.56 35.70 -7.42
CA GLY A 425 -1.63 35.02 -8.70
C GLY A 425 -1.08 33.60 -8.70
N SER A 426 -1.15 32.92 -7.54
CA SER A 426 -1.02 31.46 -7.45
C SER A 426 -1.88 30.73 -8.50
N ASN A 427 -1.36 29.65 -9.06
CA ASN A 427 -2.02 28.82 -10.07
C ASN A 427 -2.23 27.35 -9.66
N ILE A 428 -1.61 26.87 -8.58
CA ILE A 428 -1.83 25.50 -8.12
C ILE A 428 -3.29 25.34 -7.68
N GLN A 429 -3.87 24.18 -8.00
CA GLN A 429 -5.28 23.87 -7.74
C GLN A 429 -5.41 22.64 -6.87
N PHE A 430 -6.39 22.63 -5.98
CA PHE A 430 -6.87 21.46 -5.25
C PHE A 430 -8.37 21.30 -5.54
N ARG A 431 -8.74 20.19 -6.20
CA ARG A 431 -10.12 19.88 -6.62
C ARG A 431 -10.85 21.02 -7.38
N GLY A 432 -10.08 21.82 -8.13
CA GLY A 432 -10.59 22.95 -8.92
C GLY A 432 -10.69 24.28 -8.17
N ASP A 433 -10.35 24.29 -6.88
CA ASP A 433 -10.13 25.50 -6.09
C ASP A 433 -8.66 25.89 -6.09
N ASN A 434 -8.37 27.16 -5.87
CA ASN A 434 -6.99 27.63 -5.75
C ASN A 434 -6.39 27.16 -4.42
N LEU A 435 -5.28 26.42 -4.48
CA LEU A 435 -4.70 25.81 -3.28
C LEU A 435 -4.32 26.86 -2.23
N ILE A 436 -3.70 27.97 -2.65
CA ILE A 436 -3.21 29.00 -1.73
C ILE A 436 -4.34 29.93 -1.30
N ASN A 437 -5.14 30.41 -2.26
CA ASN A 437 -6.14 31.45 -2.02
C ASN A 437 -7.49 30.95 -1.48
N THR A 438 -7.73 29.64 -1.50
CA THR A 438 -8.98 29.06 -1.01
C THR A 438 -8.70 28.06 0.12
N VAL A 439 -7.88 27.06 -0.16
CA VAL A 439 -7.71 25.92 0.75
C VAL A 439 -6.78 26.27 1.91
N ALA A 440 -5.56 26.71 1.61
CA ALA A 440 -4.61 27.15 2.63
C ALA A 440 -5.15 28.37 3.40
N ASP A 441 -5.69 29.37 2.69
CA ASP A 441 -6.37 30.51 3.30
C ASP A 441 -7.47 30.07 4.29
N GLY A 442 -8.36 29.17 3.88
CA GLY A 442 -9.43 28.69 4.74
C GLY A 442 -8.91 27.96 5.98
N ILE A 443 -7.90 27.09 5.85
CA ILE A 443 -7.25 26.41 6.99
C ILE A 443 -6.60 27.44 7.93
N TYR A 444 -5.87 28.41 7.37
CA TYR A 444 -5.14 29.41 8.15
C TYR A 444 -6.05 30.46 8.81
N HIS A 445 -7.32 30.50 8.43
CA HIS A 445 -8.38 31.19 9.17
C HIS A 445 -8.86 30.47 10.43
N LEU A 446 -8.34 29.29 10.76
CA LEU A 446 -8.43 28.80 12.15
C LEU A 446 -7.91 29.87 13.12
N GLY A 447 -8.32 29.83 14.38
CA GLY A 447 -8.04 30.91 15.32
C GLY A 447 -8.98 32.12 15.24
N PHE A 448 -9.79 32.29 14.19
CA PHE A 448 -10.76 33.40 14.07
C PHE A 448 -12.16 33.06 14.66
N GLU A 449 -13.09 34.03 14.63
CA GLU A 449 -14.43 33.84 15.19
C GLU A 449 -15.27 32.89 14.32
N ILE A 450 -16.06 32.02 14.96
CA ILE A 450 -17.00 31.11 14.28
C ILE A 450 -18.42 31.65 14.44
N GLU A 451 -19.15 31.81 13.34
CA GLU A 451 -20.59 32.09 13.33
C GLU A 451 -21.36 30.98 12.60
N GLY A 452 -22.05 30.14 13.38
CA GLY A 452 -22.77 28.98 12.84
C GLY A 452 -21.82 27.89 12.36
N ASP A 453 -21.84 27.63 11.05
CA ASP A 453 -21.01 26.61 10.38
C ASP A 453 -19.87 27.24 9.55
N TYR A 454 -19.54 28.51 9.79
CA TYR A 454 -18.50 29.23 9.06
C TYR A 454 -17.50 29.86 10.02
N ILE A 455 -16.24 29.87 9.59
CA ILE A 455 -15.21 30.77 10.14
C ILE A 455 -15.36 32.14 9.49
N LEU A 456 -15.17 33.21 10.26
CA LEU A 456 -15.17 34.59 9.78
C LEU A 456 -13.74 35.06 9.48
N ASN A 457 -13.59 35.89 8.45
CA ASN A 457 -12.34 36.63 8.20
C ASN A 457 -12.18 37.86 9.11
N GLU A 458 -11.10 38.60 8.95
CA GLU A 458 -10.74 39.81 9.72
C GLU A 458 -11.82 40.90 9.66
N ASP A 459 -12.51 41.00 8.53
CA ASP A 459 -13.60 41.95 8.29
C ASP A 459 -14.95 41.49 8.87
N GLY A 460 -15.02 40.26 9.38
CA GLY A 460 -16.24 39.65 9.93
C GLY A 460 -17.19 39.09 8.87
N ASP A 461 -16.73 38.92 7.62
CA ASP A 461 -17.43 38.23 6.54
C ASP A 461 -17.14 36.72 6.59
N GLN A 462 -18.01 35.90 5.98
CA GLN A 462 -17.83 34.44 5.96
C GLN A 462 -16.65 34.04 5.07
N ASN A 463 -15.74 33.23 5.60
CA ASN A 463 -14.69 32.53 4.85
C ASN A 463 -15.09 31.05 4.64
N ALA A 464 -14.31 30.10 5.14
CA ALA A 464 -14.53 28.66 4.92
C ALA A 464 -15.65 28.08 5.79
N ASN A 465 -16.36 27.10 5.24
CA ASN A 465 -17.28 26.28 6.03
C ASN A 465 -16.50 25.28 6.88
N LEU A 466 -16.97 24.99 8.09
CA LEU A 466 -16.33 24.04 9.00
C LEU A 466 -16.28 22.60 8.44
N GLY A 467 -17.19 22.23 7.53
CA GLY A 467 -17.15 20.96 6.81
C GLY A 467 -16.04 20.90 5.76
N ASP A 468 -15.79 22.00 5.05
CA ASP A 468 -14.68 22.10 4.10
C ASP A 468 -13.35 22.02 4.86
N LEU A 469 -13.25 22.69 6.02
CA LEU A 469 -12.08 22.63 6.89
C LEU A 469 -11.82 21.24 7.44
N ALA A 470 -12.86 20.54 7.87
CA ALA A 470 -12.75 19.14 8.27
C ALA A 470 -12.21 18.31 7.11
N THR A 471 -12.75 18.49 5.89
CA THR A 471 -12.32 17.75 4.71
C THR A 471 -10.85 18.01 4.37
N TRP A 472 -10.43 19.26 4.33
CA TRP A 472 -9.03 19.60 4.03
C TRP A 472 -8.07 19.15 5.12
N LEU A 473 -8.47 19.19 6.39
CA LEU A 473 -7.64 18.66 7.47
C LEU A 473 -7.57 17.13 7.43
N ASN A 474 -8.64 16.40 7.09
CA ASN A 474 -8.51 14.95 6.85
C ASN A 474 -7.51 14.70 5.71
N TYR A 475 -7.61 15.43 4.60
CA TYR A 475 -6.72 15.23 3.45
C TYR A 475 -5.26 15.61 3.75
N TYR A 476 -5.00 16.78 4.32
CA TYR A 476 -3.63 17.25 4.54
C TYR A 476 -3.03 16.71 5.85
N TYR A 477 -3.79 16.55 6.93
CA TYR A 477 -3.22 16.07 8.20
C TYR A 477 -3.25 14.54 8.32
N LEU A 478 -4.37 13.88 7.96
CA LEU A 478 -4.51 12.42 8.07
C LEU A 478 -4.17 11.67 6.78
N ASP A 479 -3.86 12.38 5.69
CA ASP A 479 -3.74 11.82 4.34
C ASP A 479 -5.01 11.05 3.91
N LYS A 480 -6.18 11.52 4.39
CA LYS A 480 -7.49 10.85 4.21
C LYS A 480 -8.44 11.62 3.30
N GLU A 481 -8.94 11.00 2.23
CA GLU A 481 -9.94 11.60 1.34
C GLU A 481 -11.38 11.19 1.69
N ILE A 482 -12.24 12.16 2.04
CA ILE A 482 -13.67 11.91 2.28
C ILE A 482 -14.49 12.21 1.02
N ILE A 483 -15.30 11.24 0.59
CA ILE A 483 -16.14 11.31 -0.61
C ILE A 483 -17.61 11.06 -0.22
N TYR A 484 -18.51 11.91 -0.71
CA TYR A 484 -19.94 11.75 -0.53
C TYR A 484 -20.64 11.57 -1.88
N GLY A 485 -21.38 10.48 -2.03
CA GLY A 485 -22.31 10.22 -3.11
C GLY A 485 -23.63 10.98 -2.97
N SER A 486 -24.56 10.64 -3.85
CA SER A 486 -25.88 11.24 -4.02
C SER A 486 -26.99 10.27 -3.57
N GLU A 487 -28.23 10.50 -3.96
CA GLU A 487 -29.35 9.58 -3.65
C GLU A 487 -29.74 8.78 -4.90
N GLU A 488 -28.86 8.77 -5.89
CA GLU A 488 -28.99 8.10 -7.17
C GLU A 488 -27.73 7.27 -7.40
N ALA A 489 -27.81 6.24 -8.23
CA ALA A 489 -26.68 5.36 -8.54
C ALA A 489 -25.43 6.15 -9.00
N ASP A 490 -24.36 6.00 -8.23
CA ASP A 490 -23.07 6.64 -8.39
C ASP A 490 -21.97 5.63 -8.77
N THR A 491 -20.87 6.16 -9.26
CA THR A 491 -19.63 5.39 -9.43
C THR A 491 -18.51 6.22 -8.82
N VAL A 492 -18.05 5.77 -7.66
CA VAL A 492 -16.99 6.38 -6.88
C VAL A 492 -15.71 5.59 -7.14
N ARG A 493 -14.61 6.31 -7.31
CA ARG A 493 -13.27 5.75 -7.41
C ARG A 493 -12.39 6.51 -6.45
N GLY A 494 -11.75 5.77 -5.57
CA GLY A 494 -10.71 6.18 -4.66
C GLY A 494 -9.41 6.47 -5.39
N LEU A 495 -8.37 6.67 -4.61
CA LEU A 495 -6.99 6.83 -5.05
C LEU A 495 -6.14 5.84 -4.23
N ASN A 496 -4.82 5.83 -4.42
CA ASN A 496 -3.95 4.97 -3.63
C ASN A 496 -3.64 5.53 -2.22
N HIS A 497 -4.64 6.11 -1.54
CA HIS A 497 -4.52 6.64 -0.17
C HIS A 497 -5.73 6.21 0.68
N ALA A 498 -5.66 6.36 2.00
CA ALA A 498 -6.79 6.06 2.87
C ALA A 498 -7.99 6.97 2.58
N GLU A 499 -9.19 6.40 2.49
CA GLU A 499 -10.41 7.09 2.07
C GLU A 499 -11.61 6.80 2.96
N GLU A 500 -12.60 7.69 2.89
CA GLU A 500 -13.90 7.51 3.52
C GLU A 500 -15.02 7.84 2.54
N VAL A 501 -15.64 6.81 1.98
CA VAL A 501 -16.72 6.91 1.01
C VAL A 501 -18.07 6.69 1.67
N HIS A 502 -19.00 7.62 1.45
CA HIS A 502 -20.41 7.49 1.83
C HIS A 502 -21.26 7.61 0.56
N ALA A 503 -21.62 6.48 -0.08
CA ALA A 503 -22.32 6.47 -1.36
C ALA A 503 -23.80 6.88 -1.23
N ARG A 504 -24.40 6.55 -0.07
CA ARG A 504 -25.73 6.92 0.44
C ARG A 504 -26.89 6.13 -0.15
N GLY A 505 -27.25 6.33 -1.41
CA GLY A 505 -28.42 5.61 -1.93
C GLY A 505 -28.48 5.59 -3.44
N GLY A 506 -29.09 4.54 -3.98
CA GLY A 506 -28.90 4.15 -5.37
C GLY A 506 -28.11 2.85 -5.44
N ASP A 507 -28.06 2.22 -6.62
CA ASP A 507 -27.22 1.03 -6.82
C ASP A 507 -25.80 1.50 -7.18
N ASP A 508 -24.95 1.64 -6.17
CA ASP A 508 -23.66 2.31 -6.26
C ASP A 508 -22.52 1.35 -6.61
N LYS A 509 -21.44 1.93 -7.14
CA LYS A 509 -20.18 1.22 -7.36
C LYS A 509 -19.03 2.00 -6.78
N VAL A 510 -18.35 1.41 -5.80
CA VAL A 510 -17.21 2.01 -5.11
C VAL A 510 -15.98 1.15 -5.36
N TYR A 511 -14.89 1.78 -5.78
CA TYR A 511 -13.56 1.19 -5.89
C TYR A 511 -12.65 2.05 -5.01
N LEU A 512 -12.01 1.51 -3.98
CA LEU A 512 -11.15 2.29 -3.08
C LEU A 512 -9.66 2.19 -3.46
N ASP A 513 -9.28 1.18 -4.24
CA ASP A 513 -7.94 1.00 -4.80
C ASP A 513 -6.89 0.60 -3.75
N ALA A 514 -6.10 1.50 -3.18
CA ALA A 514 -5.12 1.11 -2.16
C ALA A 514 -5.14 2.08 -0.97
N GLY A 515 -5.05 1.58 0.25
CA GLY A 515 -5.23 2.38 1.46
C GLY A 515 -5.97 1.56 2.52
N ASP A 516 -5.93 2.01 3.77
CA ASP A 516 -6.85 1.48 4.79
C ASP A 516 -8.14 2.31 4.72
N ASP A 517 -9.12 1.83 3.96
CA ASP A 517 -10.28 2.59 3.53
C ASP A 517 -11.54 2.29 4.32
N ILE A 518 -12.52 3.19 4.25
CA ILE A 518 -13.86 2.98 4.80
C ILE A 518 -14.88 3.31 3.72
N ALA A 519 -15.76 2.37 3.39
CA ALA A 519 -16.87 2.60 2.47
C ALA A 519 -18.22 2.18 3.06
N ASP A 520 -19.23 3.05 2.91
CA ASP A 520 -20.63 2.79 3.22
C ASP A 520 -21.46 2.96 1.93
N GLY A 521 -22.03 1.85 1.43
CA GLY A 521 -22.89 1.80 0.25
C GLY A 521 -24.23 2.51 0.49
N GLY A 522 -24.92 2.12 1.57
CA GLY A 522 -26.14 2.75 2.02
C GLY A 522 -27.39 2.03 1.52
N ASP A 523 -28.36 2.77 0.95
CA ASP A 523 -29.62 2.20 0.45
C ASP A 523 -29.48 1.81 -1.04
N GLY A 524 -29.48 0.52 -1.38
CA GLY A 524 -29.41 0.08 -2.77
C GLY A 524 -28.74 -1.27 -2.93
N ASN A 525 -28.61 -1.75 -4.16
CA ASN A 525 -27.83 -2.96 -4.42
C ASN A 525 -26.43 -2.55 -4.87
N ASP A 526 -25.51 -2.45 -3.92
CA ASP A 526 -24.22 -1.82 -4.09
C ASP A 526 -23.12 -2.82 -4.45
N VAL A 527 -22.04 -2.30 -5.02
CA VAL A 527 -20.82 -3.05 -5.29
C VAL A 527 -19.62 -2.28 -4.75
N LEU A 528 -19.02 -2.77 -3.67
CA LEU A 528 -17.85 -2.17 -3.02
C LEU A 528 -16.64 -3.08 -3.22
N PHE A 529 -15.54 -2.47 -3.66
CA PHE A 529 -14.22 -3.07 -3.77
C PHE A 529 -13.30 -2.29 -2.83
N GLY A 530 -12.77 -2.96 -1.82
CA GLY A 530 -11.74 -2.44 -0.92
C GLY A 530 -10.46 -2.20 -1.70
N GLY A 531 -9.76 -3.28 -2.02
CA GLY A 531 -8.53 -3.21 -2.81
C GLY A 531 -7.36 -3.63 -1.94
N ALA A 532 -6.27 -2.88 -1.93
CA ALA A 532 -5.11 -3.21 -1.10
C ALA A 532 -5.09 -2.41 0.19
N GLY A 533 -5.08 -3.09 1.34
CA GLY A 533 -5.05 -2.46 2.66
C GLY A 533 -6.08 -3.08 3.60
N ASN A 534 -6.19 -2.58 4.82
CA ASN A 534 -7.15 -3.11 5.79
C ASN A 534 -8.41 -2.25 5.76
N ASP A 535 -9.42 -2.71 5.03
CA ASP A 535 -10.60 -1.92 4.69
C ASP A 535 -11.78 -2.21 5.62
N ILE A 536 -12.68 -1.22 5.70
CA ILE A 536 -13.99 -1.37 6.33
C ILE A 536 -15.08 -1.15 5.29
N LEU A 537 -15.74 -2.23 4.88
CA LEU A 537 -16.81 -2.19 3.88
C LEU A 537 -18.17 -2.41 4.52
N ILE A 538 -19.08 -1.48 4.31
CA ILE A 538 -20.46 -1.54 4.80
C ILE A 538 -21.41 -1.53 3.59
N GLY A 539 -22.19 -2.61 3.42
CA GLY A 539 -23.18 -2.72 2.34
C GLY A 539 -24.37 -1.80 2.58
N GLY A 540 -25.15 -2.10 3.62
CA GLY A 540 -26.30 -1.31 4.02
C GLY A 540 -27.61 -2.06 3.77
N SER A 541 -28.54 -1.44 3.06
CA SER A 541 -29.84 -2.05 2.76
C SER A 541 -29.94 -2.40 1.28
N GLY A 542 -30.07 -3.69 0.96
CA GLY A 542 -30.26 -4.16 -0.42
C GLY A 542 -29.54 -5.48 -0.64
N ASP A 543 -29.45 -5.96 -1.88
CA ASP A 543 -28.61 -7.15 -2.15
C ASP A 543 -27.24 -6.68 -2.67
N ASP A 544 -26.24 -6.69 -1.79
CA ASP A 544 -24.93 -6.07 -2.00
C ASP A 544 -23.85 -7.06 -2.43
N LYS A 545 -22.77 -6.51 -2.97
CA LYS A 545 -21.55 -7.24 -3.29
C LYS A 545 -20.34 -6.53 -2.70
N LEU A 546 -19.67 -7.20 -1.77
CA LEU A 546 -18.56 -6.65 -1.01
C LEU A 546 -17.33 -7.52 -1.26
N TYR A 547 -16.23 -6.88 -1.65
CA TYR A 547 -14.96 -7.53 -1.96
C TYR A 547 -13.85 -6.81 -1.19
N GLY A 548 -13.29 -7.46 -0.16
CA GLY A 548 -12.16 -6.95 0.61
C GLY A 548 -10.90 -6.82 -0.25
N GLN A 549 -10.44 -7.95 -0.77
CA GLN A 549 -9.23 -8.14 -1.60
C GLN A 549 -7.96 -8.34 -0.77
N GLU A 550 -6.93 -7.49 -0.86
CA GLU A 550 -5.69 -7.75 -0.13
C GLU A 550 -5.73 -7.05 1.22
N GLY A 551 -5.47 -7.77 2.32
CA GLY A 551 -5.33 -7.18 3.65
C GLY A 551 -6.44 -7.61 4.60
N LYS A 552 -6.35 -7.21 5.88
CA LYS A 552 -7.26 -7.68 6.93
C LYS A 552 -8.51 -6.83 6.98
N ASP A 553 -9.56 -7.28 6.33
CA ASP A 553 -10.76 -6.50 6.12
C ASP A 553 -11.85 -6.74 7.15
N ILE A 554 -12.68 -5.72 7.34
CA ILE A 554 -13.92 -5.79 8.13
C ILE A 554 -15.08 -5.50 7.21
N ILE A 555 -15.88 -6.52 6.91
CA ILE A 555 -17.02 -6.41 6.01
C ILE A 555 -18.34 -6.61 6.77
N ALA A 556 -19.27 -5.67 6.64
CA ALA A 556 -20.59 -5.72 7.24
C ALA A 556 -21.70 -5.43 6.21
N ALA A 557 -22.37 -6.47 5.70
CA ALA A 557 -23.36 -6.30 4.64
C ALA A 557 -24.73 -5.78 5.13
N GLN A 558 -25.18 -6.23 6.31
CA GLN A 558 -26.42 -5.82 7.00
C GLN A 558 -27.72 -6.46 6.47
N GLU A 559 -28.60 -5.72 5.77
CA GLU A 559 -29.93 -6.23 5.37
C GLU A 559 -29.92 -6.61 3.88
N GLY A 560 -29.98 -7.90 3.53
CA GLY A 560 -29.81 -8.27 2.13
C GLY A 560 -29.66 -9.74 1.84
N ASN A 561 -29.69 -10.12 0.56
CA ASN A 561 -29.12 -11.42 0.14
C ASN A 561 -27.75 -11.16 -0.47
N ASP A 562 -26.75 -11.04 0.40
CA ASP A 562 -25.49 -10.43 0.06
C ASP A 562 -24.48 -11.44 -0.49
N TYR A 563 -23.50 -10.90 -1.20
CA TYR A 563 -22.33 -11.63 -1.66
C TYR A 563 -21.08 -10.98 -1.07
N ILE A 564 -20.37 -11.71 -0.22
CA ILE A 564 -19.20 -11.22 0.50
C ILE A 564 -18.01 -12.09 0.12
N ARG A 565 -16.88 -11.46 -0.18
CA ARG A 565 -15.58 -12.11 -0.29
C ARG A 565 -14.57 -11.30 0.52
N GLY A 566 -13.92 -11.95 1.48
CA GLY A 566 -12.80 -11.39 2.24
C GLY A 566 -11.63 -11.14 1.32
N GLY A 567 -10.81 -12.16 1.06
CA GLY A 567 -9.73 -12.07 0.09
C GLY A 567 -8.47 -12.75 0.60
N ASP A 568 -7.39 -11.98 0.75
CA ASP A 568 -6.12 -12.43 1.31
C ASP A 568 -5.98 -11.86 2.73
N ASP A 569 -5.33 -12.60 3.63
CA ASP A 569 -5.15 -12.31 5.07
C ASP A 569 -6.41 -12.56 5.95
N ASP A 570 -6.25 -12.42 7.27
CA ASP A 570 -7.30 -12.77 8.25
C ASP A 570 -8.45 -11.72 8.27
N ASP A 571 -9.63 -12.10 7.79
CA ASP A 571 -10.80 -11.22 7.63
C ASP A 571 -11.89 -11.39 8.69
N TYR A 572 -12.70 -10.33 8.86
CA TYR A 572 -13.94 -10.37 9.66
C TYR A 572 -15.16 -10.05 8.78
N LEU A 573 -15.99 -11.07 8.54
CA LEU A 573 -17.11 -11.02 7.60
C LEU A 573 -18.45 -11.22 8.32
N HIS A 574 -19.28 -10.16 8.34
CA HIS A 574 -20.60 -10.18 8.96
C HIS A 574 -21.69 -9.89 7.92
N ALA A 575 -22.46 -10.90 7.54
CA ALA A 575 -23.49 -10.74 6.51
C ALA A 575 -24.76 -10.06 7.02
N GLY A 576 -25.26 -10.47 8.19
CA GLY A 576 -26.53 -9.96 8.70
C GLY A 576 -27.73 -10.68 8.06
N SER A 577 -28.90 -10.05 8.06
CA SER A 577 -30.13 -10.78 7.72
C SER A 577 -30.29 -11.05 6.23
N GLY A 578 -30.70 -12.27 5.88
CA GLY A 578 -31.12 -12.69 4.54
C GLY A 578 -30.30 -13.90 4.06
N ASN A 579 -30.45 -14.31 2.80
CA ASN A 579 -29.81 -15.54 2.32
C ASN A 579 -28.50 -15.24 1.59
N ASN A 580 -27.41 -15.22 2.34
CA ASN A 580 -26.12 -14.70 1.95
C ASN A 580 -25.20 -15.76 1.34
N ARG A 581 -24.14 -15.28 0.69
CA ARG A 581 -22.98 -16.08 0.26
C ARG A 581 -21.73 -15.40 0.78
N ILE A 582 -20.98 -16.11 1.62
CA ILE A 582 -19.78 -15.61 2.28
C ILE A 582 -18.61 -16.51 1.89
N TYR A 583 -17.50 -15.91 1.47
CA TYR A 583 -16.24 -16.57 1.18
C TYR A 583 -15.15 -15.85 1.97
N GLY A 584 -14.44 -16.57 2.84
CA GLY A 584 -13.29 -16.08 3.59
C GLY A 584 -12.16 -15.74 2.64
N GLY A 585 -11.45 -16.77 2.18
CA GLY A 585 -10.37 -16.64 1.22
C GLY A 585 -9.11 -17.29 1.74
N ASP A 586 -7.98 -16.61 1.62
CA ASP A 586 -6.70 -17.05 2.20
C ASP A 586 -6.54 -16.34 3.56
N GLY A 587 -6.46 -17.04 4.68
CA GLY A 587 -6.37 -16.39 6.00
C GLY A 587 -7.14 -17.16 7.07
N ASN A 588 -6.99 -16.79 8.34
CA ASN A 588 -7.82 -17.34 9.41
C ASN A 588 -9.01 -16.43 9.63
N ASP A 589 -10.11 -16.72 8.97
CA ASP A 589 -11.24 -15.80 8.83
C ASP A 589 -12.32 -16.03 9.89
N VAL A 590 -13.09 -14.97 10.15
CA VAL A 590 -14.29 -15.02 10.99
C VAL A 590 -15.52 -14.72 10.16
N LEU A 591 -16.35 -15.73 9.93
CA LEU A 591 -17.56 -15.64 9.11
C LEU A 591 -18.82 -15.73 9.99
N ILE A 592 -19.70 -14.73 9.89
CA ILE A 592 -20.95 -14.65 10.67
C ILE A 592 -22.12 -14.34 9.73
N ALA A 593 -23.09 -15.27 9.64
CA ALA A 593 -24.24 -15.09 8.76
C ALA A 593 -25.46 -14.47 9.47
N GLU A 594 -25.87 -14.95 10.65
CA GLU A 594 -27.08 -14.55 11.40
C GLU A 594 -28.39 -15.23 10.95
N ASP A 595 -29.37 -14.49 10.42
CA ASP A 595 -30.69 -15.03 10.07
C ASP A 595 -30.76 -15.27 8.56
N GLY A 596 -31.00 -16.49 8.09
CA GLY A 596 -30.94 -16.76 6.65
C GLY A 596 -30.82 -18.24 6.31
N ASP A 597 -31.05 -18.60 5.04
CA ASP A 597 -30.50 -19.87 4.53
C ASP A 597 -29.20 -19.53 3.79
N ASP A 598 -28.06 -19.65 4.49
CA ASP A 598 -26.77 -19.12 4.07
C ASP A 598 -25.85 -20.16 3.43
N ILE A 599 -24.83 -19.67 2.72
CA ILE A 599 -23.73 -20.48 2.20
C ILE A 599 -22.42 -19.81 2.59
N MET A 600 -21.58 -20.53 3.34
CA MET A 600 -20.33 -20.02 3.89
C MET A 600 -19.18 -20.95 3.47
N HIS A 601 -18.09 -20.36 2.98
CA HIS A 601 -16.84 -21.02 2.60
C HIS A 601 -15.69 -20.33 3.33
N GLY A 602 -14.89 -21.08 4.10
CA GLY A 602 -13.71 -20.56 4.79
C GLY A 602 -12.54 -20.44 3.81
N ASP A 603 -12.37 -21.50 3.02
CA ASP A 603 -11.35 -21.66 1.98
C ASP A 603 -9.98 -22.09 2.57
N ASP A 604 -8.95 -21.24 2.64
CA ASP A 604 -7.60 -21.61 3.12
C ASP A 604 -7.27 -20.94 4.47
N GLY A 605 -7.12 -21.71 5.56
CA GLY A 605 -6.69 -21.23 6.87
C GLY A 605 -7.53 -21.81 8.01
N ASP A 606 -7.22 -21.49 9.26
CA ASP A 606 -7.96 -22.00 10.42
C ASP A 606 -9.18 -21.10 10.71
N ASP A 607 -10.32 -21.40 10.09
CA ASP A 607 -11.48 -20.51 10.03
C ASP A 607 -12.49 -20.68 11.17
N THR A 608 -13.25 -19.63 11.47
CA THR A 608 -14.31 -19.63 12.48
C THR A 608 -15.66 -19.22 11.90
N PHE A 609 -16.68 -20.07 12.08
CA PHE A 609 -18.03 -19.85 11.55
C PHE A 609 -19.06 -19.70 12.65
N ALA A 610 -20.01 -18.79 12.43
CA ALA A 610 -21.31 -18.75 13.10
C ALA A 610 -22.44 -18.63 12.06
N GLY A 611 -23.11 -19.74 11.77
CA GLY A 611 -24.24 -19.83 10.83
C GLY A 611 -25.45 -19.03 11.30
N GLY A 612 -25.99 -19.41 12.46
CA GLY A 612 -27.06 -18.63 13.10
C GLY A 612 -28.41 -19.34 12.99
N SER A 613 -29.40 -18.79 12.31
CA SER A 613 -30.72 -19.42 12.17
C SER A 613 -31.13 -19.59 10.71
N GLY A 614 -31.51 -20.81 10.35
CA GLY A 614 -32.01 -21.20 9.03
C GLY A 614 -31.27 -22.43 8.49
N ASP A 615 -31.60 -22.87 7.26
CA ASP A 615 -31.03 -24.11 6.72
C ASP A 615 -29.70 -23.83 5.98
N ASP A 616 -28.59 -23.79 6.73
CA ASP A 616 -27.28 -23.32 6.25
C ASP A 616 -26.43 -24.38 5.57
N LYS A 617 -25.46 -23.92 4.76
CA LYS A 617 -24.35 -24.75 4.27
C LYS A 617 -23.01 -24.14 4.59
N LEU A 618 -22.22 -24.84 5.39
CA LEU A 618 -20.89 -24.45 5.78
C LEU A 618 -19.88 -25.42 5.17
N TYR A 619 -18.80 -24.86 4.62
CA TYR A 619 -17.63 -25.58 4.13
C TYR A 619 -16.41 -24.92 4.79
N GLY A 620 -15.69 -25.63 5.65
CA GLY A 620 -14.49 -25.13 6.30
C GLY A 620 -13.40 -24.87 5.26
N GLY A 621 -12.80 -25.92 4.74
CA GLY A 621 -11.84 -25.81 3.64
C GLY A 621 -10.54 -26.53 3.97
N ASN A 622 -9.42 -25.84 3.90
CA ASN A 622 -8.12 -26.33 4.37
C ASN A 622 -7.77 -25.61 5.67
N GLY A 623 -7.45 -26.32 6.73
CA GLY A 623 -7.09 -25.73 8.03
C GLY A 623 -7.80 -26.45 9.17
N ASP A 624 -7.43 -26.15 10.41
CA ASP A 624 -8.12 -26.67 11.59
C ASP A 624 -9.33 -25.76 11.92
N ASP A 625 -10.50 -26.04 11.34
CA ASP A 625 -11.65 -25.12 11.35
C ASP A 625 -12.57 -25.28 12.57
N SER A 626 -13.28 -24.20 12.95
CA SER A 626 -14.30 -24.18 14.00
C SER A 626 -15.67 -23.75 13.46
N LEU A 627 -16.58 -24.71 13.27
CA LEU A 627 -17.88 -24.51 12.65
C LEU A 627 -19.03 -24.63 13.65
N ASP A 628 -19.75 -23.53 13.92
CA ASP A 628 -21.04 -23.53 14.63
C ASP A 628 -22.17 -23.15 13.65
N ALA A 629 -23.05 -24.10 13.33
CA ALA A 629 -24.13 -23.87 12.37
C ALA A 629 -25.41 -23.27 12.99
N GLY A 630 -25.64 -23.41 14.30
CA GLY A 630 -26.80 -22.84 14.98
C GLY A 630 -28.15 -23.59 14.79
N GLU A 631 -29.27 -22.88 14.64
CA GLU A 631 -30.61 -23.48 14.52
C GLU A 631 -30.94 -23.76 13.05
N GLY A 632 -31.46 -24.95 12.71
CA GLY A 632 -31.94 -25.25 11.35
C GLY A 632 -31.53 -26.64 10.87
N ASN A 633 -31.83 -27.01 9.62
CA ASN A 633 -31.37 -28.29 9.05
C ASN A 633 -30.14 -28.04 8.17
N ASN A 634 -28.98 -28.05 8.81
CA ASN A 634 -27.71 -27.60 8.27
C ASN A 634 -26.98 -28.70 7.51
N LYS A 635 -26.08 -28.27 6.63
CA LYS A 635 -25.09 -29.13 5.97
C LYS A 635 -23.70 -28.59 6.22
N ILE A 636 -22.86 -29.39 6.83
CA ILE A 636 -21.54 -28.96 7.29
C ILE A 636 -20.49 -29.93 6.74
N TYR A 637 -19.43 -29.39 6.19
CA TYR A 637 -18.25 -30.12 5.74
C TYR A 637 -17.04 -29.42 6.36
N GLY A 638 -16.27 -30.13 7.18
CA GLY A 638 -15.05 -29.63 7.80
C GLY A 638 -13.99 -29.37 6.72
N GLY A 639 -13.49 -30.44 6.12
CA GLY A 639 -12.61 -30.33 4.97
C GLY A 639 -11.30 -31.04 5.26
N ALA A 640 -10.17 -30.35 5.13
CA ALA A 640 -8.86 -30.90 5.42
C ALA A 640 -8.26 -30.21 6.64
N GLY A 641 -7.97 -30.96 7.70
CA GLY A 641 -7.47 -30.43 8.97
C GLY A 641 -8.29 -30.98 10.14
N ASN A 642 -7.94 -30.61 11.36
CA ASN A 642 -8.59 -31.14 12.56
C ASN A 642 -9.76 -30.24 12.98
N ASP A 643 -10.96 -30.56 12.51
CA ASP A 643 -12.08 -29.64 12.59
C ASP A 643 -12.91 -29.84 13.86
N THR A 644 -13.50 -28.75 14.34
CA THR A 644 -14.50 -28.76 15.42
C THR A 644 -15.85 -28.31 14.88
N ILE A 645 -16.79 -29.24 14.77
CA ILE A 645 -18.12 -29.03 14.19
C ILE A 645 -19.20 -29.13 15.27
N THR A 646 -20.08 -28.12 15.33
CA THR A 646 -21.28 -28.08 16.16
C THR A 646 -22.49 -27.75 15.29
N ALA A 647 -23.45 -28.66 15.18
CA ALA A 647 -24.63 -28.48 14.33
C ALA A 647 -25.72 -27.61 14.97
N GLY A 648 -26.08 -27.89 16.23
CA GLY A 648 -27.09 -27.12 16.96
C GLY A 648 -28.46 -27.82 17.01
N ASP A 649 -29.56 -27.07 16.96
CA ASP A 649 -30.91 -27.66 16.96
C ASP A 649 -31.36 -27.86 15.51
N GLY A 650 -31.78 -29.07 15.10
CA GLY A 650 -31.94 -29.35 13.68
C GLY A 650 -32.26 -30.78 13.27
N HIS A 651 -32.03 -31.06 12.00
CA HIS A 651 -31.87 -32.41 11.46
C HIS A 651 -30.70 -32.33 10.48
N ASP A 652 -29.51 -32.46 11.02
CA ASP A 652 -28.29 -31.97 10.40
C ASP A 652 -27.56 -33.05 9.61
N THR A 653 -26.67 -32.64 8.72
CA THR A 653 -25.76 -33.55 8.01
C THR A 653 -24.35 -32.97 8.04
N MET A 654 -23.43 -33.68 8.67
CA MET A 654 -22.06 -33.24 8.97
C MET A 654 -21.03 -34.25 8.45
N SER A 655 -19.94 -33.76 7.88
CA SER A 655 -18.75 -34.55 7.53
C SER A 655 -17.51 -33.85 8.11
N GLY A 656 -16.65 -34.56 8.84
CA GLY A 656 -15.33 -34.07 9.23
C GLY A 656 -14.37 -34.03 8.03
N ASP A 657 -14.45 -35.09 7.21
CA ASP A 657 -13.63 -35.29 6.00
C ASP A 657 -12.20 -35.78 6.31
N ASP A 658 -11.13 -35.01 6.08
CA ASP A 658 -9.75 -35.46 6.28
C ASP A 658 -9.13 -34.82 7.53
N GLY A 659 -8.86 -35.57 8.61
CA GLY A 659 -8.21 -35.01 9.79
C GLY A 659 -8.60 -35.68 11.09
N ILE A 660 -8.34 -35.08 12.25
CA ILE A 660 -8.83 -35.61 13.54
C ILE A 660 -9.95 -34.71 14.03
N ASP A 661 -11.19 -35.12 13.75
CA ASP A 661 -12.33 -34.22 13.87
C ASP A 661 -13.11 -34.44 15.16
N THR A 662 -13.73 -33.37 15.65
CA THR A 662 -14.73 -33.42 16.73
C THR A 662 -16.06 -32.90 16.22
N ILE A 663 -17.06 -33.77 16.14
CA ILE A 663 -18.39 -33.47 15.58
C ILE A 663 -19.46 -33.64 16.65
N THR A 664 -20.30 -32.61 16.86
CA THR A 664 -21.39 -32.60 17.83
C THR A 664 -22.72 -32.27 17.16
N GLY A 665 -23.66 -33.23 17.12
CA GLY A 665 -25.00 -33.06 16.54
C GLY A 665 -25.90 -32.15 17.38
N ASN A 666 -25.88 -32.31 18.70
CA ASN A 666 -26.78 -31.66 19.67
C ASN A 666 -28.23 -32.14 19.57
N GLY A 667 -29.14 -31.41 18.93
CA GLY A 667 -30.57 -31.67 19.06
C GLY A 667 -31.21 -31.98 17.71
N GLY A 668 -31.64 -33.20 17.44
CA GLY A 668 -32.16 -33.52 16.12
C GLY A 668 -32.06 -35.00 15.78
N ASP A 669 -32.57 -35.36 14.60
CA ASP A 669 -32.22 -36.68 14.00
C ASP A 669 -31.11 -36.44 12.98
N ASP A 670 -29.86 -36.60 13.39
CA ASP A 670 -28.69 -36.10 12.67
C ASP A 670 -27.95 -37.19 11.90
N LYS A 671 -27.07 -36.77 10.98
CA LYS A 671 -26.14 -37.65 10.27
C LYS A 671 -24.73 -37.12 10.38
N LEU A 672 -23.87 -37.89 11.05
CA LEU A 672 -22.47 -37.56 11.29
C LEU A 672 -21.58 -38.56 10.56
N TYR A 673 -20.60 -38.05 9.82
CA TYR A 673 -19.56 -38.80 9.16
C TYR A 673 -18.21 -38.29 9.66
N GLY A 674 -17.36 -39.16 10.24
CA GLY A 674 -16.00 -38.81 10.67
C GLY A 674 -15.14 -38.53 9.44
N GLY A 675 -14.79 -39.59 8.72
CA GLY A 675 -14.03 -39.48 7.49
C GLY A 675 -12.73 -40.26 7.59
N THR A 676 -11.59 -39.62 7.38
CA THR A 676 -10.29 -40.24 7.62
C THR A 676 -9.66 -39.64 8.87
N GLY A 677 -9.35 -40.46 9.86
CA GLY A 677 -8.73 -39.99 11.09
C GLY A 677 -9.17 -40.71 12.34
N ASN A 678 -8.86 -40.16 13.52
CA ASN A 678 -9.34 -40.77 14.76
C ASN A 678 -10.40 -39.86 15.37
N ASP A 679 -11.61 -39.94 14.84
CA ASP A 679 -12.61 -38.89 15.03
C ASP A 679 -13.43 -39.10 16.30
N LEU A 680 -14.06 -38.02 16.76
CA LEU A 680 -14.90 -38.00 17.94
C LEU A 680 -16.29 -37.45 17.59
N LEU A 681 -17.28 -38.33 17.53
CA LEU A 681 -18.65 -38.01 17.12
C LEU A 681 -19.60 -38.11 18.32
N TYR A 682 -20.37 -37.05 18.57
CA TYR A 682 -21.48 -37.01 19.54
C TYR A 682 -22.80 -36.81 18.79
N GLY A 683 -23.72 -37.78 18.88
CA GLY A 683 -25.07 -37.67 18.30
C GLY A 683 -25.89 -36.61 19.01
N GLY A 684 -26.13 -36.81 20.30
CA GLY A 684 -26.84 -35.85 21.13
C GLY A 684 -28.24 -36.38 21.49
N THR A 685 -29.27 -35.58 21.25
CA THR A 685 -30.65 -36.00 21.48
C THR A 685 -31.38 -36.20 20.15
N GLY A 686 -32.05 -37.34 19.99
CA GLY A 686 -32.87 -37.68 18.81
C GLY A 686 -32.38 -38.98 18.17
N ASP A 687 -32.92 -39.38 17.02
CA ASP A 687 -32.59 -40.68 16.43
C ASP A 687 -31.44 -40.52 15.39
N ASP A 688 -30.19 -40.69 15.83
CA ASP A 688 -29.01 -40.27 15.06
C ASP A 688 -28.38 -41.38 14.20
N TYR A 689 -27.61 -40.97 13.18
CA TYR A 689 -26.76 -41.84 12.38
C TYR A 689 -25.31 -41.40 12.43
N LEU A 690 -24.45 -42.18 13.09
CA LEU A 690 -23.03 -41.92 13.22
C LEU A 690 -22.22 -42.96 12.42
N TYR A 691 -21.29 -42.47 11.60
CA TYR A 691 -20.36 -43.28 10.81
C TYR A 691 -18.93 -42.80 11.07
N GLY A 692 -18.08 -43.61 11.71
CA GLY A 692 -16.67 -43.28 11.92
C GLY A 692 -15.88 -43.24 10.62
N GLN A 693 -16.02 -44.32 9.83
CA GLN A 693 -15.39 -44.56 8.53
C GLN A 693 -13.99 -45.16 8.61
N ASP A 694 -12.92 -44.42 8.34
CA ASP A 694 -11.55 -44.96 8.29
C ASP A 694 -10.76 -44.51 9.52
N ASP A 695 -9.88 -45.39 10.03
CA ASP A 695 -9.06 -45.21 11.23
C ASP A 695 -9.86 -45.36 12.55
N ASN A 696 -9.28 -45.06 13.73
CA ASN A 696 -9.87 -45.52 15.01
C ASN A 696 -10.76 -44.44 15.64
N ASP A 697 -12.06 -44.64 15.56
CA ASP A 697 -13.01 -43.60 15.91
C ASP A 697 -13.65 -43.79 17.28
N THR A 698 -14.20 -42.71 17.83
CA THR A 698 -15.04 -42.72 19.03
C THR A 698 -16.42 -42.15 18.70
N LEU A 699 -17.45 -42.99 18.78
CA LEU A 699 -18.85 -42.62 18.49
C LEU A 699 -19.69 -42.71 19.76
N LEU A 700 -20.37 -41.62 20.11
CA LEU A 700 -21.29 -41.51 21.24
C LEU A 700 -22.71 -41.17 20.72
N GLY A 701 -23.65 -42.10 20.83
CA GLY A 701 -25.05 -41.88 20.41
C GLY A 701 -25.83 -40.95 21.35
N GLU A 702 -25.62 -41.09 22.66
CA GLU A 702 -26.31 -40.34 23.71
C GLU A 702 -27.81 -40.66 23.89
N GLU A 703 -28.77 -39.75 23.70
CA GLU A 703 -30.21 -39.99 23.95
C GLU A 703 -30.96 -40.24 22.62
N GLY A 704 -31.37 -41.48 22.30
CA GLY A 704 -31.93 -41.73 20.97
C GLY A 704 -32.12 -43.19 20.58
N ASP A 705 -32.99 -43.50 19.60
CA ASP A 705 -32.91 -44.80 18.91
C ASP A 705 -31.85 -44.73 17.78
N ASP A 706 -30.57 -44.82 18.14
CA ASP A 706 -29.44 -44.48 17.25
C ASP A 706 -28.97 -45.61 16.33
N TYR A 707 -28.25 -45.21 15.28
CA TYR A 707 -27.47 -46.06 14.40
C TYR A 707 -26.00 -45.66 14.44
N LEU A 708 -25.13 -46.57 14.92
CA LEU A 708 -23.68 -46.36 14.96
C LEU A 708 -22.97 -47.41 14.08
N ASN A 709 -22.01 -46.96 13.28
CA ASN A 709 -21.12 -47.81 12.49
C ASN A 709 -19.67 -47.31 12.59
N GLY A 710 -18.79 -48.09 13.20
CA GLY A 710 -17.37 -47.74 13.40
C GLY A 710 -16.66 -47.62 12.06
N GLY A 711 -16.54 -48.73 11.33
CA GLY A 711 -15.96 -48.72 9.98
C GLY A 711 -14.70 -49.56 9.91
N ASN A 712 -13.57 -48.97 9.54
CA ASN A 712 -12.26 -49.62 9.49
C ASN A 712 -11.37 -49.06 10.60
N GLY A 713 -11.11 -49.79 11.66
CA GLY A 713 -10.35 -49.28 12.78
C GLY A 713 -10.57 -50.09 14.03
N ASP A 714 -9.77 -49.88 15.07
CA ASP A 714 -10.09 -50.38 16.41
C ASP A 714 -11.01 -49.35 17.11
N ASP A 715 -12.32 -49.43 16.87
CA ASP A 715 -13.25 -48.35 17.21
C ASP A 715 -13.83 -48.42 18.64
N HIS A 716 -14.24 -47.27 19.18
CA HIS A 716 -14.98 -47.16 20.44
C HIS A 716 -16.40 -46.63 20.23
N LEU A 717 -17.41 -47.46 20.50
CA LEU A 717 -18.82 -47.10 20.29
C LEU A 717 -19.57 -47.16 21.62
N ASP A 718 -20.24 -46.08 22.01
CA ASP A 718 -21.19 -46.00 23.12
C ASP A 718 -22.53 -45.44 22.64
N ALA A 719 -23.57 -46.27 22.58
CA ALA A 719 -24.86 -45.87 22.03
C ALA A 719 -25.83 -45.24 23.05
N GLY A 720 -25.49 -45.16 24.34
CA GLY A 720 -26.32 -44.42 25.30
C GLY A 720 -27.72 -45.00 25.60
N GLU A 721 -28.74 -44.15 25.68
CA GLU A 721 -30.13 -44.54 25.99
C GLU A 721 -30.94 -44.75 24.70
N GLY A 722 -31.73 -45.82 24.61
CA GLY A 722 -32.68 -46.05 23.51
C GLY A 722 -32.49 -47.40 22.83
N ASN A 723 -33.17 -47.67 21.71
CA ASN A 723 -33.14 -48.98 21.04
C ASN A 723 -32.18 -48.95 19.84
N ASN A 724 -30.90 -49.17 20.13
CA ASN A 724 -29.81 -48.84 19.23
C ASN A 724 -29.47 -49.96 18.23
N LYS A 725 -28.90 -49.57 17.08
CA LYS A 725 -28.26 -50.48 16.12
C LYS A 725 -26.79 -50.13 15.98
N ILE A 726 -25.93 -51.08 16.32
CA ILE A 726 -24.49 -50.84 16.44
C ILE A 726 -23.72 -51.87 15.63
N TYR A 727 -22.80 -51.39 14.80
CA TYR A 727 -21.88 -52.20 13.99
C TYR A 727 -20.46 -51.73 14.27
N GLY A 728 -19.58 -52.62 14.75
CA GLY A 728 -18.16 -52.31 14.96
C GLY A 728 -17.46 -52.07 13.64
N GLY A 729 -17.44 -53.08 12.79
CA GLY A 729 -16.89 -52.98 11.45
C GLY A 729 -15.69 -53.91 11.31
N ALA A 730 -14.58 -53.41 10.80
CA ALA A 730 -13.34 -54.15 10.66
C ALA A 730 -12.30 -53.63 11.66
N GLY A 731 -11.78 -54.49 12.54
CA GLY A 731 -10.75 -54.13 13.51
C GLY A 731 -10.98 -54.81 14.85
N ASN A 732 -10.61 -54.22 15.97
CA ASN A 732 -10.87 -54.78 17.31
C ASN A 732 -11.68 -53.78 18.13
N ASP A 733 -12.99 -53.89 18.03
CA ASP A 733 -13.87 -52.82 18.49
C ASP A 733 -14.27 -52.97 19.96
N THR A 734 -14.57 -51.84 20.60
CA THR A 734 -15.15 -51.79 21.95
C THR A 734 -16.53 -51.15 21.89
N ILE A 735 -17.56 -51.98 22.04
CA ILE A 735 -18.97 -51.60 21.92
C ILE A 735 -19.68 -51.63 23.27
N THR A 736 -20.35 -50.52 23.62
CA THR A 736 -21.25 -50.37 24.76
C THR A 736 -22.62 -49.93 24.26
N ALA A 737 -23.68 -50.69 24.54
CA ALA A 737 -25.02 -50.36 24.04
C ALA A 737 -25.86 -49.46 24.95
N GLY A 738 -25.55 -49.44 26.25
CA GLY A 738 -26.28 -48.64 27.23
C GLY A 738 -27.64 -49.24 27.66
N ASP A 739 -28.67 -48.41 27.79
CA ASP A 739 -30.01 -48.81 28.27
C ASP A 739 -30.98 -48.94 27.08
N GLY A 740 -31.72 -50.05 26.94
CA GLY A 740 -32.60 -50.21 25.79
C GLY A 740 -32.96 -51.63 25.35
N HIS A 741 -33.29 -51.78 24.07
CA HIS A 741 -33.46 -53.08 23.42
C HIS A 741 -32.60 -53.15 22.16
N ASP A 742 -31.31 -53.36 22.36
CA ASP A 742 -30.31 -53.07 21.34
C ASP A 742 -30.02 -54.22 20.39
N THR A 743 -29.45 -53.89 19.23
CA THR A 743 -28.91 -54.84 18.26
C THR A 743 -27.48 -54.48 17.92
N MET A 744 -26.53 -55.37 18.25
CA MET A 744 -25.10 -55.15 18.09
C MET A 744 -24.44 -56.24 17.23
N SER A 745 -23.51 -55.84 16.36
CA SER A 745 -22.56 -56.72 15.67
C SER A 745 -21.14 -56.19 15.85
N GLY A 746 -20.20 -57.04 16.28
CA GLY A 746 -18.77 -56.70 16.24
C GLY A 746 -18.15 -56.81 14.84
N ASP A 747 -18.81 -57.54 13.94
CA ASP A 747 -18.34 -57.80 12.56
C ASP A 747 -16.93 -58.44 12.47
N ASP A 748 -16.01 -57.91 11.68
CA ASP A 748 -14.71 -58.54 11.39
C ASP A 748 -13.67 -58.14 12.45
N GLY A 749 -13.39 -58.99 13.44
CA GLY A 749 -12.48 -58.54 14.49
C GLY A 749 -12.25 -59.42 15.70
N ILE A 750 -11.55 -58.87 16.69
CA ILE A 750 -11.59 -59.36 18.08
C ILE A 750 -12.27 -58.29 18.95
N ASP A 751 -13.58 -58.41 19.07
CA ASP A 751 -14.40 -57.33 19.63
C ASP A 751 -14.74 -57.57 21.11
N THR A 752 -14.94 -56.47 21.82
CA THR A 752 -15.45 -56.43 23.18
C THR A 752 -16.83 -55.77 23.19
N ILE A 753 -17.88 -56.56 23.43
CA ILE A 753 -19.27 -56.09 23.40
C ILE A 753 -19.91 -56.15 24.80
N THR A 754 -20.47 -55.03 25.25
CA THR A 754 -21.19 -54.87 26.52
C THR A 754 -22.60 -54.34 26.27
N GLY A 755 -23.62 -55.19 26.47
CA GLY A 755 -25.03 -54.81 26.22
C GLY A 755 -25.69 -53.96 27.32
N ASN A 756 -25.16 -53.96 28.55
CA ASN A 756 -25.74 -53.26 29.69
C ASN A 756 -27.23 -53.59 29.98
N GLY A 757 -28.15 -52.62 29.88
CA GLY A 757 -29.48 -52.69 30.46
C GLY A 757 -30.57 -52.92 29.42
N GLY A 758 -31.05 -54.15 29.25
CA GLY A 758 -32.03 -54.37 28.18
C GLY A 758 -32.37 -55.82 27.86
N ASP A 759 -33.15 -55.99 26.78
CA ASP A 759 -33.35 -57.31 26.13
C ASP A 759 -32.57 -57.30 24.78
N ASP A 760 -31.25 -57.44 24.88
CA ASP A 760 -30.35 -57.11 23.76
C ASP A 760 -30.07 -58.31 22.85
N LYS A 761 -29.72 -58.02 21.58
CA LYS A 761 -29.23 -58.99 20.61
C LYS A 761 -27.78 -58.70 20.26
N LEU A 762 -26.91 -59.65 20.60
CA LEU A 762 -25.48 -59.57 20.32
C LEU A 762 -25.08 -60.61 19.26
N TYR A 763 -24.49 -60.16 18.17
CA TYR A 763 -23.81 -60.97 17.17
C TYR A 763 -22.30 -60.72 17.31
N GLY A 764 -21.52 -61.77 17.53
CA GLY A 764 -20.05 -61.66 17.55
C GLY A 764 -19.43 -62.10 16.23
N GLY A 765 -18.22 -61.61 15.96
CA GLY A 765 -17.31 -62.04 14.89
C GLY A 765 -16.58 -63.36 15.16
#